data_AF-A0A2B7WS06-F1
#
_entry.id   AF-A0A2B7WS06-F1
#
_cell.length_a   1.000
_cell.length_b   1.000
_cell.length_c   1.000
_cell.angle_alpha   90.00
_cell.angle_beta   90.00
_cell.angle_gamma   90.00
#
_symmetry.space_group_name_H-M   'P 1'
#
loop_
_entity.id
_entity.type
_entity.pdbx_description
1 polymer ?
#
loop_
_entity_poly.entity_id
_entity_poly.type
_entity_poly.pdbx_seq_one_letter_code
_entity_poly.pdbx_strand_id
1 'polypeptide(L)'
;MLRHVLWGFSATLAEEDAENLNELLAWVTCAQQPLTLRELDSILRLKSPEGEGMIYLEGGLRKQFASFFSVTREDGLTTPELYSINKIMDMDLEFEDAGNSHDRGSFDDTTNAHYLDSDPDTTKVTFCHAYIGDFFRDSKQDKVSAGYGYPTVGVNFDEANFHVTRTCLELVCGRSTQIDRTNDFPILLEYATRNYWYHLQAVTNTRMTSLQKKQIAAFLCNMLTQDTAVITHADCTFLSSDNMRIARNFLGDEEVLNSLSYEGRHLIESTVDSPITLFRPLAVNIGRSISGMKSLSPPKGGLAVRDSIPDILATAEWLGFEKTALWHRNLAATLRDAHCFGAASDHFECALRMDPKMWTAREGMLETAHRWAHYRQSIELDKITTLELEQIMKDEPDHLKISNIHRVQKRIADSYRDLGDEENAFNGYRTCLRINPSCENSTKELIEIMSRGNLHHDIISFLKEMEKREDPSKGFSCLNSYILADDLSRSRFKILRKTAYKTDGLNFIIEAYCDAIRVGKEIFGPTFAAKFHLAELYYTYTKEQDKAIRIWDKLSEASNNGKAKHVACLARERLASYYLHQSILAGPGSSDSYKWAEPLEKLNRTGPVDILKYTPPSLYLGIWYRLNGMQEKANALFKSQVIPIIEEIFYYSYGGSAIRMSYHWEYNTISFIQRRLHPVLIAAGNYESALAVLFAIYNDSPSGELVVGDFLRFNPPKCGGICDKSLNWDSCYSCKYSIILTFCADCRFLLKNGKLPINLCSPSHDWFYISPRPQPLGHHLLVNGDEMHMLVFAITLKQRWDV
;
A
#
# COMPACT_ATOMS: atom_id res chain seq x y z
N MET A 1 -10.08 -26.65 23.01
CA MET A 1 -9.44 -25.42 23.53
C MET A 1 -10.41 -24.24 23.50
N LEU A 2 -10.87 -23.74 22.35
CA LEU A 2 -11.81 -22.60 22.27
C LEU A 2 -13.11 -22.77 23.08
N ARG A 3 -13.76 -23.95 23.05
CA ARG A 3 -14.94 -24.23 23.90
C ARG A 3 -14.68 -24.04 25.39
N HIS A 4 -13.47 -24.37 25.86
CA HIS A 4 -13.07 -24.17 27.26
C HIS A 4 -12.83 -22.69 27.58
N VAL A 5 -12.33 -21.91 26.61
CA VAL A 5 -12.21 -20.46 26.74
C VAL A 5 -13.59 -19.83 26.85
N LEU A 6 -14.53 -20.19 25.97
CA LEU A 6 -15.93 -19.72 26.02
C LEU A 6 -16.62 -20.09 27.33
N TRP A 7 -16.40 -21.31 27.82
CA TRP A 7 -16.89 -21.73 29.14
C TRP A 7 -16.33 -20.85 30.27
N GLY A 8 -15.03 -20.53 30.21
CA GLY A 8 -14.38 -19.64 31.17
C GLY A 8 -14.99 -18.24 31.19
N PHE A 9 -15.28 -17.66 30.02
CA PHE A 9 -15.98 -16.37 29.91
C PHE A 9 -17.43 -16.45 30.41
N SER A 10 -18.15 -17.53 30.09
CA SER A 10 -19.50 -17.76 30.61
C SER A 10 -19.55 -17.81 32.15
N ALA A 11 -18.51 -18.34 32.79
CA ALA A 11 -18.42 -18.42 34.24
C ALA A 11 -18.06 -17.08 34.93
N THR A 12 -17.50 -16.11 34.21
CA THR A 12 -16.89 -14.91 34.81
C THR A 12 -17.51 -13.59 34.36
N LEU A 13 -18.11 -13.53 33.17
CA LEU A 13 -18.75 -12.30 32.67
C LEU A 13 -20.12 -12.08 33.30
N ALA A 14 -20.46 -10.81 33.51
CA ALA A 14 -21.84 -10.39 33.73
C ALA A 14 -22.68 -10.63 32.47
N GLU A 15 -24.00 -10.69 32.63
CA GLU A 15 -24.94 -10.96 31.53
C GLU A 15 -24.80 -9.94 30.39
N GLU A 16 -24.73 -8.64 30.74
CA GLU A 16 -24.53 -7.54 29.79
C GLU A 16 -23.19 -7.63 29.02
N ASP A 17 -22.09 -7.92 29.71
CA ASP A 17 -20.77 -8.10 29.08
C ASP A 17 -20.73 -9.31 28.15
N ALA A 18 -21.40 -10.41 28.54
CA ALA A 18 -21.52 -11.61 27.72
C ALA A 18 -22.36 -11.34 26.46
N GLU A 19 -23.42 -10.55 26.58
CA GLU A 19 -24.23 -10.11 25.44
C GLU A 19 -23.47 -9.19 24.49
N ASN A 20 -22.67 -8.26 25.01
CA ASN A 20 -21.80 -7.38 24.22
C ASN A 20 -20.72 -8.20 23.49
N LEU A 21 -20.08 -9.14 24.18
CA LEU A 21 -19.10 -10.05 23.58
C LEU A 21 -19.72 -10.90 22.46
N ASN A 22 -20.92 -11.45 22.68
CA ASN A 22 -21.62 -12.22 21.66
C ASN A 22 -21.95 -11.40 20.41
N GLU A 23 -22.33 -10.12 20.59
CA GLU A 23 -22.58 -9.20 19.48
C GLU A 23 -21.30 -8.94 18.69
N LEU A 24 -20.20 -8.59 19.37
CA LEU A 24 -18.89 -8.39 18.75
C LEU A 24 -18.42 -9.62 17.96
N LEU A 25 -18.56 -10.81 18.57
CA LEU A 25 -18.19 -12.07 17.92
C LEU A 25 -19.06 -12.35 16.69
N ALA A 26 -20.37 -12.10 16.75
CA ALA A 26 -21.27 -12.31 15.62
C ALA A 26 -20.87 -11.43 14.42
N TRP A 27 -20.69 -10.13 14.65
CA TRP A 27 -20.33 -9.18 13.60
C TRP A 27 -18.93 -9.43 13.02
N VAL A 28 -17.91 -9.67 13.85
CA VAL A 28 -16.55 -9.97 13.36
C VAL A 28 -16.47 -11.33 12.65
N THR A 29 -17.32 -12.30 13.02
CA THR A 29 -17.40 -13.59 12.32
C THR A 29 -18.00 -13.46 10.92
N CYS A 30 -19.08 -12.68 10.78
CA CYS A 30 -19.83 -12.51 9.53
C CYS A 30 -19.25 -11.44 8.59
N ALA A 31 -18.49 -10.48 9.10
CA ALA A 31 -17.89 -9.42 8.27
C ALA A 31 -16.90 -9.98 7.23
N GLN A 32 -16.98 -9.48 6.00
CA GLN A 32 -16.05 -9.81 4.91
C GLN A 32 -14.73 -9.04 5.01
N GLN A 33 -14.71 -7.97 5.79
CA GLN A 33 -13.56 -7.11 6.01
C GLN A 33 -13.41 -6.77 7.50
N PRO A 34 -12.19 -6.40 7.96
CA PRO A 34 -12.00 -5.90 9.31
C PRO A 34 -12.89 -4.69 9.61
N LEU A 35 -13.63 -4.78 10.71
CA LEU A 35 -14.48 -3.69 11.20
C LEU A 35 -13.63 -2.65 11.92
N THR A 36 -14.00 -1.37 11.82
CA THR A 36 -13.38 -0.32 12.62
C THR A 36 -13.85 -0.37 14.07
N LEU A 37 -13.06 0.21 14.97
CA LEU A 37 -13.48 0.40 16.35
C LEU A 37 -14.76 1.24 16.44
N ARG A 38 -14.90 2.26 15.58
CA ARG A 38 -16.12 3.06 15.46
C ARG A 38 -17.33 2.23 15.00
N GLU A 39 -17.19 1.40 13.97
CA GLU A 39 -18.26 0.52 13.48
C GLU A 39 -18.74 -0.42 14.60
N LEU A 40 -17.81 -1.02 15.36
CA LEU A 40 -18.16 -1.90 16.48
C LEU A 40 -18.84 -1.16 17.63
N ASP A 41 -18.43 0.07 17.96
CA ASP A 41 -19.11 0.90 18.96
C ASP A 41 -20.55 1.23 18.53
N SER A 42 -20.74 1.61 17.26
CA SER A 42 -22.07 1.87 16.70
C SER A 42 -22.97 0.62 16.72
N ILE A 43 -22.41 -0.57 16.47
CA ILE A 43 -23.13 -1.84 16.56
C ILE A 43 -23.64 -2.08 17.99
N LEU A 44 -22.80 -1.87 19.01
CA LEU A 44 -23.19 -2.06 20.40
C LEU A 44 -24.26 -1.04 20.83
N ARG A 45 -24.12 0.21 20.42
CA ARG A 45 -25.12 1.27 20.66
C ARG A 45 -26.47 0.96 20.02
N LEU A 46 -26.49 0.42 18.81
CA LEU A 46 -27.74 0.04 18.12
C LEU A 46 -28.51 -1.05 18.88
N LYS A 47 -27.79 -1.95 19.56
CA LYS A 47 -28.39 -3.02 20.36
C LYS A 47 -28.95 -2.50 21.69
N SER A 48 -28.30 -1.52 22.31
CA SER A 48 -28.72 -0.96 23.60
C SER A 48 -30.08 -0.24 23.50
N PRO A 49 -31.07 -0.57 24.35
CA PRO A 49 -32.33 0.18 24.45
C PRO A 49 -32.15 1.67 24.76
N GLU A 50 -31.10 1.99 25.52
CA GLU A 50 -30.69 3.32 25.95
C GLU A 50 -29.79 4.04 24.93
N GLY A 51 -29.28 3.32 23.92
CA GLY A 51 -28.33 3.84 22.93
C GLY A 51 -26.89 3.99 23.45
N GLU A 52 -26.60 3.40 24.61
CA GLU A 52 -25.27 3.42 25.23
C GLU A 52 -24.40 2.29 24.66
N GLY A 53 -23.13 2.61 24.37
CA GLY A 53 -22.14 1.62 23.94
C GLY A 53 -21.38 1.05 25.13
N MET A 54 -20.45 0.13 24.89
CA MET A 54 -19.56 -0.38 25.94
C MET A 54 -18.62 0.73 26.42
N ILE A 55 -18.55 0.94 27.75
CA ILE A 55 -17.62 1.88 28.36
C ILE A 55 -16.19 1.43 28.03
N TYR A 56 -15.44 2.27 27.31
CA TYR A 56 -14.06 2.03 26.88
C TYR A 56 -13.86 0.72 26.09
N LEU A 57 -14.62 0.55 25.01
CA LEU A 57 -14.55 -0.59 24.08
C LEU A 57 -13.11 -0.97 23.68
N GLU A 58 -12.26 0.00 23.34
CA GLU A 58 -10.87 -0.28 22.95
C GLU A 58 -10.10 -0.99 24.07
N GLY A 59 -10.21 -0.52 25.31
CA GLY A 59 -9.60 -1.17 26.46
C GLY A 59 -10.15 -2.57 26.70
N GLY A 60 -11.46 -2.76 26.54
CA GLY A 60 -12.11 -4.07 26.60
C GLY A 60 -11.54 -5.05 25.58
N LEU A 61 -11.45 -4.64 24.31
CA LEU A 61 -10.88 -5.45 23.23
C LEU A 61 -9.40 -5.76 23.44
N ARG A 62 -8.62 -4.79 23.93
CA ARG A 62 -7.17 -4.94 24.15
C ARG A 62 -6.82 -5.72 25.42
N LYS A 63 -7.73 -5.83 26.39
CA LYS A 63 -7.47 -6.47 27.70
C LYS A 63 -8.42 -7.63 27.97
N GLN A 64 -9.71 -7.34 28.16
CA GLN A 64 -10.72 -8.32 28.58
C GLN A 64 -10.99 -9.38 27.50
N PHE A 65 -11.03 -8.98 26.23
CA PHE A 65 -11.34 -9.84 25.08
C PHE A 65 -10.16 -10.11 24.15
N ALA A 66 -8.92 -9.84 24.61
CA ALA A 66 -7.70 -9.99 23.82
C ALA A 66 -7.41 -11.45 23.39
N SER A 67 -8.05 -12.42 24.05
CA SER A 67 -7.99 -13.83 23.65
C SER A 67 -8.74 -14.13 22.36
N PHE A 68 -9.67 -13.26 21.95
CA PHE A 68 -10.41 -13.37 20.69
C PHE A 68 -9.95 -12.35 19.66
N PHE A 69 -9.71 -11.10 20.07
CA PHE A 69 -9.53 -9.99 19.14
C PHE A 69 -8.09 -9.45 19.12
N SER A 70 -7.69 -8.97 17.95
CA SER A 70 -6.51 -8.14 17.74
C SER A 70 -6.95 -6.76 17.24
N VAL A 71 -6.48 -5.70 17.91
CA VAL A 71 -6.77 -4.31 17.57
C VAL A 71 -5.53 -3.70 16.92
N THR A 72 -5.67 -3.25 15.67
CA THR A 72 -4.58 -2.76 14.82
C THR A 72 -4.85 -1.31 14.40
N ARG A 73 -3.91 -0.42 14.70
CA ARG A 73 -3.95 1.00 14.32
C ARG A 73 -3.68 1.21 12.83
N GLU A 74 -3.94 2.43 12.34
CA GLU A 74 -3.64 2.84 10.96
C GLU A 74 -2.16 2.66 10.58
N ASP A 75 -1.25 2.88 11.54
CA ASP A 75 0.19 2.65 11.40
C ASP A 75 0.58 1.16 11.32
N GLY A 76 -0.38 0.25 11.47
CA GLY A 76 -0.22 -1.19 11.45
C GLY A 76 0.21 -1.79 12.80
N LEU A 77 0.22 -1.00 13.88
CA LEU A 77 0.65 -1.46 15.20
C LEU A 77 -0.49 -2.11 15.98
N THR A 78 -0.22 -3.31 16.50
CA THR A 78 -1.08 -4.09 17.38
C THR A 78 -0.79 -3.81 18.86
N THR A 79 -1.68 -4.24 19.76
CA THR A 79 -1.51 -4.06 21.22
C THR A 79 -0.12 -4.50 21.73
N PRO A 80 0.40 -5.71 21.41
CA PRO A 80 1.72 -6.13 21.88
C PRO A 80 2.88 -5.28 21.32
N GLU A 81 2.71 -4.72 20.12
CA GLU A 81 3.70 -3.87 19.46
C GLU A 81 3.76 -2.48 20.08
N LEU A 82 2.60 -1.91 20.43
CA LEU A 82 2.54 -0.65 21.18
C LEU A 82 3.24 -0.79 22.54
N TYR A 83 3.03 -1.90 23.25
CA TYR A 83 3.75 -2.19 24.49
C TYR A 83 5.26 -2.37 24.27
N SER A 84 5.67 -3.00 23.16
CA SER A 84 7.09 -3.20 22.84
C SER A 84 7.77 -1.89 22.43
N ILE A 85 7.07 -1.02 21.69
CA ILE A 85 7.54 0.32 21.32
C ILE A 85 7.64 1.20 22.56
N ASN A 86 6.67 1.14 23.47
CA ASN A 86 6.74 1.90 24.73
C ASN A 86 8.01 1.52 25.53
N LYS A 87 8.32 0.22 25.59
CA LYS A 87 9.56 -0.28 26.20
C LYS A 87 10.84 0.20 25.50
N ILE A 88 10.82 0.37 24.18
CA ILE A 88 11.95 0.93 23.40
C ILE A 88 12.06 2.44 23.62
N MET A 89 10.94 3.15 23.77
CA MET A 89 10.89 4.59 24.01
C MET A 89 11.41 4.95 25.42
N ASP A 90 11.13 4.12 26.42
CA ASP A 90 11.69 4.27 27.78
C ASP A 90 13.22 4.08 27.82
N MET A 91 13.79 3.26 26.92
CA MET A 91 15.25 3.08 26.77
C MET A 91 15.94 4.16 25.92
N ASP A 92 15.18 5.05 25.28
CA ASP A 92 15.69 6.10 24.40
C ASP A 92 16.11 7.38 25.17
N LEU A 93 15.87 7.45 26.49
CA LEU A 93 16.28 8.54 27.39
C LEU A 93 17.80 8.60 27.62
N GLU A 94 18.57 7.61 27.16
CA GLU A 94 20.04 7.60 27.28
C GLU A 94 20.77 8.28 26.11
N PHE A 95 20.06 8.76 25.08
CA PHE A 95 20.69 9.56 24.01
C PHE A 95 20.93 11.03 24.39
N GLU A 96 20.38 11.48 25.51
CA GLU A 96 20.54 12.82 26.06
C GLU A 96 21.38 12.82 27.35
N ASP A 97 22.64 12.37 27.30
CA ASP A 97 23.62 12.93 28.22
C ASP A 97 25.06 12.95 27.66
N ALA A 98 25.34 14.01 26.91
CA ALA A 98 26.66 14.60 26.88
C ALA A 98 26.49 16.12 27.06
N GLY A 99 25.96 16.52 28.22
CA GLY A 99 26.11 17.89 28.70
C GLY A 99 24.81 18.64 29.00
N ASN A 100 24.03 18.18 29.99
CA ASN A 100 23.55 19.05 31.07
C ASN A 100 22.69 18.25 32.06
N SER A 101 23.28 17.88 33.18
CA SER A 101 22.57 17.27 34.31
C SER A 101 21.76 18.32 35.06
N HIS A 102 20.46 18.48 34.76
CA HIS A 102 19.50 19.04 35.71
C HIS A 102 18.16 18.30 35.64
N ASP A 103 18.04 17.35 36.57
CA ASP A 103 16.88 17.11 37.44
C ASP A 103 15.49 17.33 36.82
N ARG A 104 14.88 16.24 36.33
CA ARG A 104 13.42 16.11 36.31
C ARG A 104 13.01 14.76 36.88
N GLY A 105 12.39 14.86 38.05
CA GLY A 105 11.99 13.77 38.89
C GLY A 105 10.99 12.79 38.28
N SER A 106 11.07 11.58 38.84
CA SER A 106 10.06 10.52 38.90
C SER A 106 8.64 11.06 38.76
N PHE A 107 8.00 10.83 37.61
CA PHE A 107 6.59 11.12 37.39
C PHE A 107 5.79 9.82 37.23
N ASP A 108 4.61 9.89 37.83
CA ASP A 108 3.65 8.87 38.23
C ASP A 108 3.14 7.92 37.11
N ASP A 109 2.88 6.67 37.52
CA ASP A 109 2.58 5.46 36.71
C ASP A 109 1.15 5.47 36.09
N THR A 110 0.51 6.63 36.03
CA THR A 110 -0.88 6.83 35.55
C THR A 110 -0.95 7.49 34.17
N THR A 111 0.17 7.97 33.62
CA THR A 111 0.23 8.65 32.31
C THR A 111 0.33 7.70 31.11
N ASN A 112 0.57 6.41 31.32
CA ASN A 112 0.71 5.40 30.26
C ASN A 112 -0.59 4.98 29.55
N ALA A 113 -1.76 5.52 29.94
CA ALA A 113 -3.06 5.13 29.37
C ALA A 113 -3.33 5.76 27.99
N HIS A 114 -2.90 7.00 27.75
CA HIS A 114 -3.22 7.74 26.53
C HIS A 114 -2.43 7.33 25.29
N TYR A 115 -1.34 6.56 25.44
CA TYR A 115 -0.53 6.09 24.30
C TYR A 115 -1.18 4.92 23.55
N LEU A 116 -2.10 4.20 24.20
CA LEU A 116 -2.85 3.09 23.60
C LEU A 116 -4.11 3.55 22.86
N ASP A 117 -4.59 4.77 23.15
CA ASP A 117 -5.78 5.30 22.52
C ASP A 117 -5.50 5.51 21.03
N SER A 118 -6.38 4.95 20.21
CA SER A 118 -6.25 4.98 18.75
C SER A 118 -7.39 5.76 18.13
N ASP A 119 -7.21 6.24 16.89
CA ASP A 119 -8.32 6.84 16.15
C ASP A 119 -9.39 5.76 15.87
N PRO A 120 -10.62 5.89 16.40
CA PRO A 120 -11.65 4.87 16.23
C PRO A 120 -12.07 4.63 14.78
N ASP A 121 -11.92 5.62 13.92
CA ASP A 121 -12.36 5.57 12.52
C ASP A 121 -11.38 4.78 11.64
N THR A 122 -10.10 4.77 12.00
CA THR A 122 -9.05 4.08 11.23
C THR A 122 -8.57 2.78 11.88
N THR A 123 -8.81 2.60 13.18
CA THR A 123 -8.39 1.40 13.93
C THR A 123 -9.26 0.20 13.61
N LYS A 124 -8.63 -0.91 13.20
CA LYS A 124 -9.29 -2.13 12.75
C LYS A 124 -9.25 -3.25 13.79
N VAL A 125 -10.33 -4.01 13.88
CA VAL A 125 -10.49 -5.15 14.78
C VAL A 125 -10.65 -6.44 13.97
N THR A 126 -9.87 -7.45 14.32
CA THR A 126 -9.86 -8.78 13.68
C THR A 126 -9.73 -9.87 14.74
N PHE A 127 -9.92 -11.15 14.36
CA PHE A 127 -9.52 -12.23 15.25
C PHE A 127 -8.00 -12.30 15.40
N CYS A 128 -7.52 -12.55 16.62
CA CYS A 128 -6.08 -12.70 16.86
C CYS A 128 -5.48 -13.93 16.15
N HIS A 129 -6.32 -14.93 15.82
CA HIS A 129 -5.95 -16.09 15.02
C HIS A 129 -7.07 -16.50 14.06
N ALA A 130 -6.70 -16.84 12.81
CA ALA A 130 -7.65 -17.24 11.77
C ALA A 130 -8.55 -18.42 12.18
N TYR A 131 -7.98 -19.38 12.93
CA TYR A 131 -8.70 -20.55 13.46
C TYR A 131 -9.92 -20.19 14.34
N ILE A 132 -9.92 -19.02 14.98
CA ILE A 132 -11.08 -18.57 15.79
C ILE A 132 -12.27 -18.28 14.87
N GLY A 133 -12.02 -17.60 13.75
CA GLY A 133 -13.05 -17.38 12.73
C GLY A 133 -13.55 -18.68 12.13
N ASP A 134 -12.65 -19.62 11.81
CA ASP A 134 -13.04 -20.94 11.28
C ASP A 134 -13.89 -21.74 12.29
N PHE A 135 -13.53 -21.66 13.57
CA PHE A 135 -14.30 -22.28 14.64
C PHE A 135 -15.74 -21.73 14.71
N PHE A 136 -15.92 -20.41 14.66
CA PHE A 136 -17.27 -19.83 14.71
C PHE A 136 -18.07 -19.98 13.41
N ARG A 137 -17.41 -20.24 12.27
CA ARG A 137 -18.08 -20.53 10.98
C ARG A 137 -18.49 -21.99 10.81
N ASP A 138 -18.05 -22.88 11.69
CA ASP A 138 -18.49 -24.28 11.69
C ASP A 138 -19.91 -24.39 12.28
N SER A 139 -20.88 -24.74 11.43
CA SER A 139 -22.29 -24.97 11.78
C SER A 139 -22.55 -25.98 12.91
N LYS A 140 -21.55 -26.77 13.33
CA LYS A 140 -21.63 -27.69 14.47
C LYS A 140 -21.30 -27.03 15.81
N GLN A 141 -20.79 -25.80 15.80
CA GLN A 141 -20.51 -25.02 17.01
C GLN A 141 -21.73 -24.19 17.41
N ASP A 142 -21.88 -23.99 18.70
CA ASP A 142 -22.96 -23.21 19.30
C ASP A 142 -22.43 -22.47 20.53
N LYS A 143 -23.26 -21.60 21.13
CA LYS A 143 -22.95 -20.89 22.36
C LYS A 143 -22.71 -21.87 23.51
N VAL A 144 -21.78 -21.53 24.40
CA VAL A 144 -21.38 -22.36 25.55
C VAL A 144 -21.85 -21.71 26.85
N SER A 145 -22.39 -22.49 27.78
CA SER A 145 -22.76 -22.05 29.14
C SER A 145 -21.94 -22.78 30.20
N ALA A 146 -21.62 -22.07 31.29
CA ALA A 146 -21.00 -22.64 32.49
C ALA A 146 -21.97 -23.38 33.42
N GLY A 147 -23.28 -23.29 33.17
CA GLY A 147 -24.31 -23.97 33.95
C GLY A 147 -25.54 -23.10 34.20
N TYR A 148 -26.42 -23.55 35.10
CA TYR A 148 -27.65 -22.84 35.45
C TYR A 148 -27.33 -21.48 36.09
N GLY A 149 -27.87 -20.39 35.53
CA GLY A 149 -27.64 -19.02 36.00
C GLY A 149 -26.43 -18.30 35.40
N TYR A 150 -25.69 -18.93 34.47
CA TYR A 150 -24.57 -18.31 33.76
C TYR A 150 -24.93 -17.95 32.30
N PRO A 151 -24.54 -16.78 31.80
CA PRO A 151 -24.86 -16.36 30.44
C PRO A 151 -24.16 -17.25 29.40
N THR A 152 -24.80 -17.48 28.26
CA THR A 152 -24.18 -18.24 27.16
C THR A 152 -23.19 -17.36 26.39
N VAL A 153 -21.99 -17.85 26.07
CA VAL A 153 -20.98 -17.12 25.30
C VAL A 153 -20.61 -17.89 24.02
N GLY A 154 -20.62 -17.20 22.88
CA GLY A 154 -20.27 -17.74 21.56
C GLY A 154 -21.18 -17.26 20.44
N VAL A 155 -21.06 -17.90 19.28
CA VAL A 155 -21.80 -17.56 18.06
C VAL A 155 -22.46 -18.81 17.50
N ASN A 156 -23.76 -18.71 17.20
CA ASN A 156 -24.43 -19.61 16.27
C ASN A 156 -24.35 -18.97 14.88
N PHE A 157 -23.63 -19.60 13.96
CA PHE A 157 -23.30 -18.98 12.68
C PHE A 157 -24.53 -18.68 11.81
N ASP A 158 -25.52 -19.57 11.78
CA ASP A 158 -26.71 -19.40 10.98
C ASP A 158 -27.57 -18.23 11.51
N GLU A 159 -27.73 -18.15 12.84
CA GLU A 159 -28.43 -17.05 13.51
C GLU A 159 -27.69 -15.72 13.35
N ALA A 160 -26.35 -15.73 13.47
CA ALA A 160 -25.52 -14.53 13.33
C ALA A 160 -25.58 -13.97 11.91
N ASN A 161 -25.48 -14.81 10.87
CA ASN A 161 -25.63 -14.34 9.49
C ASN A 161 -27.00 -13.73 9.23
N PHE A 162 -28.06 -14.38 9.74
CA PHE A 162 -29.40 -13.83 9.62
C PHE A 162 -29.52 -12.48 10.34
N HIS A 163 -29.04 -12.39 11.58
CA HIS A 163 -29.08 -11.17 12.38
C HIS A 163 -28.33 -10.00 11.73
N VAL A 164 -27.08 -10.22 11.29
CA VAL A 164 -26.27 -9.20 10.61
C VAL A 164 -26.91 -8.77 9.29
N THR A 165 -27.36 -9.73 8.47
CA THR A 165 -28.03 -9.43 7.18
C THR A 165 -29.30 -8.63 7.39
N ARG A 166 -30.15 -9.06 8.33
CA ARG A 166 -31.40 -8.38 8.68
C ARG A 166 -31.12 -6.95 9.12
N THR A 167 -30.14 -6.75 9.99
CA THR A 167 -29.77 -5.44 10.52
C THR A 167 -29.29 -4.50 9.40
N CYS A 168 -28.42 -4.98 8.51
CA CYS A 168 -28.00 -4.20 7.35
C CYS A 168 -29.16 -3.83 6.42
N LEU A 169 -30.05 -4.77 6.11
CA LEU A 169 -31.22 -4.52 5.27
C LEU A 169 -32.23 -3.56 5.91
N GLU A 170 -32.42 -3.64 7.22
CA GLU A 170 -33.29 -2.75 7.98
C GLU A 170 -32.78 -1.30 7.98
N LEU A 171 -31.46 -1.12 8.14
CA LEU A 171 -30.79 0.17 8.03
C LEU A 171 -30.95 0.74 6.61
N VAL A 172 -30.67 -0.05 5.57
CA VAL A 172 -30.81 0.37 4.16
C VAL A 172 -32.25 0.71 3.79
N CYS A 173 -33.23 0.00 4.34
CA CYS A 173 -34.65 0.27 4.09
C CYS A 173 -35.22 1.43 4.95
N GLY A 174 -34.44 2.01 5.86
CA GLY A 174 -34.85 3.14 6.72
C GLY A 174 -35.96 2.80 7.70
N ARG A 175 -36.07 1.55 8.17
CA ARG A 175 -37.19 1.07 9.01
C ARG A 175 -36.89 0.94 10.51
N SER A 176 -35.67 1.15 10.97
CA SER A 176 -35.39 0.98 12.41
C SER A 176 -35.90 2.19 13.22
N THR A 177 -36.83 1.91 14.15
CA THR A 177 -37.35 2.87 15.12
C THR A 177 -36.32 3.30 16.18
N GLN A 178 -35.14 2.67 16.21
CA GLN A 178 -34.03 3.00 17.11
C GLN A 178 -33.05 4.02 16.49
N ILE A 179 -33.13 4.26 15.18
CA ILE A 179 -32.21 5.13 14.42
C ILE A 179 -32.24 6.60 14.89
N ASP A 180 -33.40 7.12 15.32
CA ASP A 180 -33.54 8.52 15.75
C ASP A 180 -32.83 8.85 17.07
N ARG A 181 -32.26 7.86 17.77
CA ARG A 181 -31.68 8.03 19.12
C ARG A 181 -30.16 8.15 19.15
N THR A 182 -29.46 7.81 18.07
CA THR A 182 -27.99 7.77 18.03
C THR A 182 -27.44 8.75 17.00
N ASN A 183 -26.55 9.67 17.40
CA ASN A 183 -25.85 10.59 16.48
C ASN A 183 -24.87 9.86 15.50
N ASP A 184 -24.67 8.55 15.65
CA ASP A 184 -23.73 7.72 14.88
C ASP A 184 -24.36 6.99 13.68
N PHE A 185 -25.62 7.29 13.35
CA PHE A 185 -26.35 6.74 12.19
C PHE A 185 -25.56 6.74 10.86
N PRO A 186 -24.75 7.76 10.50
CA PRO A 186 -24.06 7.80 9.22
C PRO A 186 -23.06 6.66 9.01
N ILE A 187 -22.37 6.21 10.08
CA ILE A 187 -21.21 5.32 9.99
C ILE A 187 -21.66 3.86 9.77
N LEU A 188 -22.61 3.39 10.57
CA LEU A 188 -23.14 2.04 10.42
C LEU A 188 -23.99 1.91 9.14
N LEU A 189 -24.65 2.99 8.71
CA LEU A 189 -25.32 3.04 7.43
C LEU A 189 -24.33 2.91 6.26
N GLU A 190 -23.17 3.57 6.33
CA GLU A 190 -22.10 3.43 5.33
C GLU A 190 -21.58 1.98 5.24
N TYR A 191 -21.37 1.32 6.38
CA TYR A 191 -21.03 -0.10 6.39
C TYR A 191 -22.14 -0.95 5.76
N ALA A 192 -23.39 -0.75 6.19
CA ALA A 192 -24.53 -1.54 5.74
C ALA A 192 -24.75 -1.40 4.22
N THR A 193 -24.72 -0.18 3.70
CA THR A 193 -24.91 0.12 2.26
C THR A 193 -23.84 -0.48 1.36
N ARG A 194 -22.60 -0.64 1.87
CA ARG A 194 -21.50 -1.31 1.15
C ARG A 194 -21.50 -2.82 1.26
N ASN A 195 -22.02 -3.37 2.36
CA ASN A 195 -21.79 -4.79 2.71
C ASN A 195 -23.05 -5.66 2.78
N TYR A 196 -24.27 -5.09 2.77
CA TYR A 196 -25.51 -5.87 2.89
C TYR A 196 -25.60 -7.00 1.86
N TRP A 197 -25.05 -6.79 0.66
CA TRP A 197 -25.04 -7.78 -0.40
C TRP A 197 -24.23 -9.02 -0.03
N TYR A 198 -23.02 -8.85 0.50
CA TYR A 198 -22.19 -9.98 0.90
C TYR A 198 -22.84 -10.79 2.02
N HIS A 199 -23.51 -10.10 2.94
CA HIS A 199 -24.30 -10.73 4.00
C HIS A 199 -25.51 -11.49 3.43
N LEU A 200 -26.20 -10.92 2.44
CA LEU A 200 -27.28 -11.61 1.73
C LEU A 200 -26.80 -12.88 1.03
N GLN A 201 -25.66 -12.82 0.33
CA GLN A 201 -25.06 -14.01 -0.28
C GLN A 201 -24.69 -15.06 0.77
N ALA A 202 -24.10 -14.65 1.90
CA ALA A 202 -23.75 -15.56 2.99
C ALA A 202 -24.99 -16.23 3.58
N VAL A 203 -26.03 -15.45 3.92
CA VAL A 203 -27.25 -15.99 4.55
C VAL A 203 -28.06 -16.89 3.61
N THR A 204 -28.01 -16.67 2.28
CA THR A 204 -28.66 -17.59 1.34
C THR A 204 -28.06 -19.00 1.34
N ASN A 205 -26.83 -19.16 1.87
CA ASN A 205 -26.16 -20.45 2.03
C ASN A 205 -26.31 -21.05 3.44
N THR A 206 -26.98 -20.37 4.37
CA THR A 206 -27.22 -20.85 5.75
C THR A 206 -28.60 -21.49 5.91
N ARG A 207 -28.81 -22.19 7.04
CA ARG A 207 -30.13 -22.74 7.36
C ARG A 207 -31.04 -21.64 7.89
N MET A 208 -31.97 -21.18 7.07
CA MET A 208 -33.01 -20.23 7.46
C MET A 208 -34.35 -20.93 7.71
N THR A 209 -35.05 -20.47 8.74
CA THR A 209 -36.47 -20.81 8.96
C THR A 209 -37.35 -20.10 7.92
N SER A 210 -38.56 -20.62 7.72
CA SER A 210 -39.58 -20.00 6.87
C SER A 210 -39.85 -18.55 7.25
N LEU A 211 -39.87 -18.20 8.55
CA LEU A 211 -40.10 -16.83 9.01
C LEU A 211 -38.95 -15.89 8.63
N GLN A 212 -37.71 -16.35 8.77
CA GLN A 212 -36.51 -15.58 8.43
C GLN A 212 -36.44 -15.30 6.93
N LYS A 213 -36.72 -16.30 6.09
CA LYS A 213 -36.81 -16.12 4.62
C LYS A 213 -37.81 -15.02 4.25
N LYS A 214 -38.99 -15.03 4.87
CA LYS A 214 -40.05 -14.02 4.66
C LYS A 214 -39.60 -12.61 5.01
N GLN A 215 -38.88 -12.45 6.12
CA GLN A 215 -38.38 -11.15 6.56
C GLN A 215 -37.37 -10.57 5.57
N ILE A 216 -36.38 -11.36 5.14
CA ILE A 216 -35.38 -10.92 4.14
C ILE A 216 -36.07 -10.57 2.81
N ALA A 217 -37.00 -11.42 2.34
CA ALA A 217 -37.73 -11.16 1.11
C ALA A 217 -38.55 -9.88 1.15
N ALA A 218 -39.20 -9.58 2.29
CA ALA A 218 -39.92 -8.33 2.47
C ALA A 218 -38.99 -7.11 2.37
N PHE A 219 -37.79 -7.15 2.99
CA PHE A 219 -36.81 -6.07 2.85
C PHE A 219 -36.34 -5.88 1.41
N LEU A 220 -36.03 -6.96 0.70
CA LEU A 220 -35.64 -6.90 -0.71
C LEU A 220 -36.75 -6.33 -1.59
N CYS A 221 -38.00 -6.75 -1.40
CA CYS A 221 -39.13 -6.16 -2.12
C CYS A 221 -39.28 -4.67 -1.82
N ASN A 222 -39.11 -4.24 -0.56
CA ASN A 222 -39.16 -2.81 -0.22
C ASN A 222 -38.02 -2.04 -0.91
N MET A 223 -36.81 -2.58 -0.92
CA MET A 223 -35.66 -1.96 -1.60
C MET A 223 -35.87 -1.82 -3.11
N LEU A 224 -36.59 -2.75 -3.74
CA LEU A 224 -36.90 -2.72 -5.17
C LEU A 224 -38.11 -1.83 -5.52
N THR A 225 -38.95 -1.48 -4.55
CA THR A 225 -40.25 -0.81 -4.80
C THR A 225 -40.38 0.58 -4.19
N GLN A 226 -39.70 0.85 -3.07
CA GLN A 226 -39.85 2.11 -2.35
C GLN A 226 -38.80 3.14 -2.81
N ASP A 227 -39.26 4.38 -2.96
CA ASP A 227 -38.40 5.55 -3.20
C ASP A 227 -37.98 6.10 -1.83
N THR A 228 -36.95 5.51 -1.21
CA THR A 228 -36.43 5.98 0.09
C THR A 228 -35.11 6.71 -0.09
N ALA A 229 -34.93 7.79 0.67
CA ALA A 229 -33.71 8.60 0.68
C ALA A 229 -32.46 7.85 1.18
N VAL A 230 -32.57 6.59 1.61
CA VAL A 230 -31.47 5.75 2.10
C VAL A 230 -30.93 4.82 1.00
N ILE A 231 -31.79 4.40 0.06
CA ILE A 231 -31.41 3.63 -1.13
C ILE A 231 -30.45 4.42 -2.04
N THR A 232 -30.45 5.74 -1.92
CA THR A 232 -29.51 6.67 -2.59
C THR A 232 -28.05 6.46 -2.19
N HIS A 233 -27.79 5.83 -1.04
CA HIS A 233 -26.46 5.50 -0.54
C HIS A 233 -26.06 4.03 -0.80
N ALA A 234 -26.98 3.20 -1.32
CA ALA A 234 -26.69 1.81 -1.61
C ALA A 234 -25.60 1.67 -2.69
N ASP A 235 -24.61 0.83 -2.43
CA ASP A 235 -23.52 0.60 -3.38
C ASP A 235 -24.04 -0.04 -4.68
N CYS A 236 -23.64 0.56 -5.80
CA CYS A 236 -23.89 0.09 -7.15
C CYS A 236 -23.35 -1.32 -7.44
N THR A 237 -22.45 -1.86 -6.61
CA THR A 237 -22.01 -3.28 -6.67
C THR A 237 -23.16 -4.29 -6.56
N PHE A 238 -24.30 -3.91 -5.95
CA PHE A 238 -25.49 -4.75 -5.94
C PHE A 238 -26.03 -5.08 -7.33
N LEU A 239 -25.89 -4.16 -8.30
CA LEU A 239 -26.40 -4.33 -9.66
C LEU A 239 -25.50 -5.22 -10.53
N SER A 240 -24.63 -6.01 -9.92
CA SER A 240 -23.86 -7.00 -10.65
C SER A 240 -24.72 -8.17 -11.12
N SER A 241 -24.34 -8.78 -12.24
CA SER A 241 -25.03 -9.94 -12.82
C SER A 241 -25.18 -11.12 -11.85
N ASP A 242 -24.12 -11.44 -11.09
CA ASP A 242 -24.15 -12.51 -10.09
C ASP A 242 -25.11 -12.18 -8.94
N ASN A 243 -25.13 -10.91 -8.53
CA ASN A 243 -25.92 -10.46 -7.39
C ASN A 243 -27.41 -10.41 -7.72
N MET A 244 -27.74 -9.83 -8.87
CA MET A 244 -29.09 -9.85 -9.41
C MET A 244 -29.62 -11.27 -9.56
N ARG A 245 -28.79 -12.23 -10.00
CA ARG A 245 -29.17 -13.64 -10.10
C ARG A 245 -29.48 -14.26 -8.74
N ILE A 246 -28.62 -14.07 -7.74
CA ILE A 246 -28.83 -14.61 -6.39
C ILE A 246 -30.09 -14.00 -5.75
N ALA A 247 -30.28 -12.67 -5.84
CA ALA A 247 -31.48 -12.00 -5.35
C ALA A 247 -32.75 -12.52 -6.05
N ARG A 248 -32.69 -12.72 -7.38
CA ARG A 248 -33.80 -13.27 -8.15
C ARG A 248 -34.14 -14.70 -7.76
N ASN A 249 -33.13 -15.55 -7.61
CA ASN A 249 -33.32 -16.94 -7.20
C ASN A 249 -33.96 -17.02 -5.80
N PHE A 250 -33.52 -16.17 -4.87
CA PHE A 250 -34.09 -16.10 -3.54
C PHE A 250 -35.55 -15.62 -3.55
N LEU A 251 -35.85 -14.56 -4.29
CA LEU A 251 -37.21 -14.04 -4.44
C LEU A 251 -38.15 -14.97 -5.23
N GLY A 252 -37.58 -15.84 -6.07
CA GLY A 252 -38.32 -16.84 -6.86
C GLY A 252 -38.55 -18.17 -6.16
N ASP A 253 -38.06 -18.37 -4.92
CA ASP A 253 -38.37 -19.55 -4.11
C ASP A 253 -39.90 -19.60 -3.87
N GLU A 254 -40.52 -20.75 -4.12
CA GLU A 254 -41.97 -20.95 -4.03
C GLU A 254 -42.52 -20.61 -2.63
N GLU A 255 -41.76 -20.91 -1.58
CA GLU A 255 -42.11 -20.59 -0.19
C GLU A 255 -42.10 -19.08 0.05
N VAL A 256 -41.14 -18.38 -0.56
CA VAL A 256 -40.99 -16.92 -0.49
C VAL A 256 -42.10 -16.24 -1.30
N LEU A 257 -42.31 -16.64 -2.56
CA LEU A 257 -43.36 -16.08 -3.43
C LEU A 257 -44.74 -16.17 -2.80
N ASN A 258 -45.07 -17.31 -2.18
CA ASN A 258 -46.35 -17.52 -1.50
C ASN A 258 -46.54 -16.65 -0.26
N SER A 259 -45.46 -16.09 0.28
CA SER A 259 -45.48 -15.26 1.48
C SER A 259 -45.51 -13.74 1.24
N LEU A 260 -45.18 -13.31 0.02
CA LEU A 260 -45.15 -11.89 -0.36
C LEU A 260 -46.56 -11.33 -0.54
N SER A 261 -46.68 -10.00 -0.46
CA SER A 261 -47.93 -9.30 -0.80
C SER A 261 -48.28 -9.51 -2.28
N TYR A 262 -49.53 -9.24 -2.66
CA TYR A 262 -49.97 -9.33 -4.05
C TYR A 262 -49.10 -8.49 -4.98
N GLU A 263 -48.75 -7.27 -4.55
CA GLU A 263 -47.89 -6.34 -5.29
C GLU A 263 -46.47 -6.90 -5.45
N GLY A 264 -45.89 -7.46 -4.39
CA GLY A 264 -44.55 -8.06 -4.43
C GLY A 264 -44.48 -9.29 -5.34
N ARG A 265 -45.51 -10.16 -5.29
CA ARG A 265 -45.61 -11.34 -6.16
C ARG A 265 -45.78 -10.94 -7.61
N HIS A 266 -46.71 -10.04 -7.91
CA HIS A 266 -46.94 -9.55 -9.26
C HIS A 266 -45.68 -8.89 -9.86
N LEU A 267 -44.90 -8.14 -9.07
CA LEU A 267 -43.64 -7.56 -9.53
C LEU A 267 -42.60 -8.61 -9.95
N ILE A 268 -42.48 -9.70 -9.20
CA ILE A 268 -41.52 -10.77 -9.48
C ILE A 268 -42.00 -11.60 -10.69
N GLU A 269 -43.29 -11.91 -10.78
CA GLU A 269 -43.89 -12.67 -11.88
C GLU A 269 -43.88 -11.88 -13.21
N SER A 270 -44.18 -10.59 -13.18
CA SER A 270 -44.19 -9.72 -14.38
C SER A 270 -42.80 -9.48 -14.99
N THR A 271 -41.73 -9.91 -14.31
CA THR A 271 -40.34 -9.73 -14.74
C THR A 271 -39.65 -11.05 -15.14
N VAL A 272 -40.41 -12.14 -15.29
CA VAL A 272 -39.87 -13.47 -15.68
C VAL A 272 -39.16 -13.43 -17.03
N ASP A 273 -39.76 -12.80 -18.04
CA ASP A 273 -39.21 -12.74 -19.40
C ASP A 273 -38.01 -11.77 -19.52
N SER A 274 -37.87 -10.84 -18.57
CA SER A 274 -36.78 -9.87 -18.52
C SER A 274 -36.36 -9.63 -17.07
N PRO A 275 -35.54 -10.52 -16.47
CA PRO A 275 -35.19 -10.42 -15.05
C PRO A 275 -34.54 -9.09 -14.66
N ILE A 276 -33.85 -8.42 -15.60
CA ILE A 276 -33.19 -7.14 -15.35
C ILE A 276 -34.18 -6.00 -15.06
N THR A 277 -35.42 -6.08 -15.56
CA THR A 277 -36.42 -5.03 -15.33
C THR A 277 -36.91 -4.98 -13.88
N LEU A 278 -36.73 -6.07 -13.11
CA LEU A 278 -37.00 -6.08 -11.66
C LEU A 278 -36.14 -5.05 -10.92
N PHE A 279 -34.90 -4.85 -11.35
CA PHE A 279 -33.92 -4.01 -10.68
C PHE A 279 -33.89 -2.58 -11.21
N ARG A 280 -34.67 -2.27 -12.25
CA ARG A 280 -34.71 -0.94 -12.89
C ARG A 280 -35.07 0.19 -11.92
N PRO A 281 -36.09 0.07 -11.05
CA PRO A 281 -36.44 1.16 -10.12
C PRO A 281 -35.29 1.50 -9.17
N LEU A 282 -34.62 0.48 -8.65
CA LEU A 282 -33.45 0.63 -7.79
C LEU A 282 -32.27 1.28 -8.54
N ALA A 283 -31.99 0.83 -9.77
CA ALA A 283 -30.93 1.42 -10.60
C ALA A 283 -31.19 2.89 -10.94
N VAL A 284 -32.45 3.26 -11.18
CA VAL A 284 -32.86 4.66 -11.38
C VAL A 284 -32.67 5.48 -10.11
N ASN A 285 -33.03 4.97 -8.93
CA ASN A 285 -32.85 5.69 -7.67
C ASN A 285 -31.37 5.91 -7.31
N ILE A 286 -30.54 4.89 -7.49
CA ILE A 286 -29.07 5.00 -7.36
C ILE A 286 -28.54 6.04 -8.37
N GLY A 287 -28.95 5.97 -9.63
CA GLY A 287 -28.53 6.92 -10.66
C GLY A 287 -28.91 8.38 -10.37
N ARG A 288 -30.08 8.64 -9.76
CA ARG A 288 -30.50 10.00 -9.34
C ARG A 288 -29.64 10.55 -8.22
N SER A 289 -29.30 9.74 -7.21
CA SER A 289 -28.41 10.16 -6.11
C SER A 289 -27.03 10.56 -6.62
N ILE A 290 -26.47 9.74 -7.51
CA ILE A 290 -25.17 9.96 -8.14
C ILE A 290 -25.19 11.25 -8.99
N SER A 291 -26.33 11.59 -9.60
CA SER A 291 -26.49 12.87 -10.31
C SER A 291 -26.42 14.09 -9.39
N GLY A 292 -26.76 13.96 -8.10
CA GLY A 292 -26.69 15.03 -7.10
C GLY A 292 -25.33 15.22 -6.41
N MET A 293 -24.42 14.23 -6.44
CA MET A 293 -23.13 14.29 -5.73
C MET A 293 -21.91 14.47 -6.67
N LYS A 294 -20.91 15.21 -6.18
CA LYS A 294 -19.71 15.70 -6.89
C LYS A 294 -18.66 14.64 -7.27
N SER A 295 -18.96 13.36 -7.24
CA SER A 295 -17.96 12.31 -7.50
C SER A 295 -18.70 11.05 -7.86
N LEU A 296 -18.33 10.38 -8.95
CA LEU A 296 -18.22 8.93 -9.00
C LEU A 296 -17.58 8.47 -10.31
N SER A 297 -16.48 7.75 -10.14
CA SER A 297 -16.08 6.70 -11.05
C SER A 297 -17.16 5.62 -11.11
N PRO A 298 -17.35 4.95 -12.26
CA PRO A 298 -18.33 3.89 -12.39
C PRO A 298 -18.01 2.69 -11.47
N PRO A 299 -19.04 1.91 -11.07
CA PRO A 299 -18.86 0.67 -10.33
C PRO A 299 -17.81 -0.23 -10.98
N LYS A 300 -16.66 -0.40 -10.31
CA LYS A 300 -15.88 -1.64 -10.48
C LYS A 300 -16.62 -2.73 -9.71
N GLY A 301 -17.55 -3.39 -10.38
CA GLY A 301 -18.35 -4.42 -9.70
C GLY A 301 -19.44 -5.06 -10.56
N GLY A 302 -19.02 -5.82 -11.58
CA GLY A 302 -19.76 -7.03 -11.96
C GLY A 302 -20.84 -6.91 -13.03
N LEU A 303 -20.59 -6.19 -14.12
CA LEU A 303 -20.88 -6.76 -15.43
C LEU A 303 -19.55 -7.20 -16.01
N ALA A 304 -19.27 -8.50 -15.93
CA ALA A 304 -18.16 -9.12 -16.63
C ALA A 304 -18.49 -9.19 -18.13
N VAL A 305 -18.58 -8.04 -18.80
CA VAL A 305 -18.54 -7.91 -20.25
C VAL A 305 -17.88 -6.57 -20.54
N ARG A 306 -16.69 -6.63 -21.14
CA ARG A 306 -16.00 -5.59 -21.92
C ARG A 306 -16.73 -4.23 -21.92
N ASP A 307 -16.21 -3.22 -21.21
CA ASP A 307 -16.75 -1.85 -21.25
C ASP A 307 -16.51 -1.20 -22.62
N SER A 308 -17.24 -1.66 -23.63
CA SER A 308 -17.27 -1.05 -24.94
C SER A 308 -18.16 0.19 -24.86
N ILE A 309 -17.85 1.21 -25.66
CA ILE A 309 -18.67 2.43 -25.76
C ILE A 309 -20.17 2.09 -25.95
N PRO A 310 -20.55 1.13 -26.83
CA PRO A 310 -21.95 0.71 -26.97
C PRO A 310 -22.64 0.24 -25.67
N ASP A 311 -21.94 -0.51 -24.81
CA ASP A 311 -22.53 -1.07 -23.59
C ASP A 311 -22.79 0.01 -22.55
N ILE A 312 -21.86 0.97 -22.42
CA ILE A 312 -22.00 2.14 -21.55
C ILE A 312 -23.19 3.00 -22.01
N LEU A 313 -23.29 3.26 -23.32
CA LEU A 313 -24.39 4.03 -23.89
C LEU A 313 -25.74 3.31 -23.71
N ALA A 314 -25.81 2.00 -24.01
CA ALA A 314 -27.03 1.22 -23.84
C ALA A 314 -27.51 1.21 -22.38
N THR A 315 -26.57 1.14 -21.43
CA THR A 315 -26.89 1.22 -19.99
C THR A 315 -27.43 2.61 -19.62
N ALA A 316 -26.81 3.67 -20.12
CA ALA A 316 -27.27 5.04 -19.88
C ALA A 316 -28.68 5.29 -20.46
N GLU A 317 -28.99 4.74 -21.64
CA GLU A 317 -30.32 4.81 -22.25
C GLU A 317 -31.36 3.96 -21.48
N TRP A 318 -30.99 2.79 -20.99
CA TRP A 318 -31.88 1.91 -20.22
C TRP A 318 -32.40 2.58 -18.93
N LEU A 319 -31.56 3.41 -18.30
CA LEU A 319 -31.94 4.20 -17.11
C LEU A 319 -33.00 5.27 -17.43
N GLY A 320 -33.14 5.70 -18.69
CA GLY A 320 -34.23 6.58 -19.13
C GLY A 320 -34.22 7.98 -18.54
N PHE A 321 -33.06 8.47 -18.09
CA PHE A 321 -32.93 9.84 -17.60
C PHE A 321 -33.04 10.86 -18.74
N GLU A 322 -33.54 12.06 -18.41
CA GLU A 322 -33.50 13.19 -19.34
C GLU A 322 -32.05 13.56 -19.65
N LYS A 323 -31.74 13.74 -20.94
CA LYS A 323 -30.41 14.05 -21.46
C LYS A 323 -30.05 15.52 -21.23
N THR A 324 -29.89 15.88 -19.96
CA THR A 324 -29.47 17.22 -19.52
C THR A 324 -27.96 17.41 -19.63
N ALA A 325 -27.47 18.64 -19.43
CA ALA A 325 -26.02 18.92 -19.34
C ALA A 325 -25.32 18.04 -18.30
N LEU A 326 -25.97 17.82 -17.15
CA LEU A 326 -25.48 16.97 -16.06
C LEU A 326 -25.42 15.49 -16.46
N TRP A 327 -26.40 15.01 -17.22
CA TRP A 327 -26.40 13.66 -17.77
C TRP A 327 -25.20 13.44 -18.71
N HIS A 328 -24.97 14.37 -19.64
CA HIS A 328 -23.82 14.32 -20.55
C HIS A 328 -22.49 14.36 -19.80
N ARG A 329 -22.35 15.20 -18.77
CA ARG A 329 -21.15 15.29 -17.92
C ARG A 329 -20.87 13.97 -17.18
N ASN A 330 -21.90 13.32 -16.64
CA ASN A 330 -21.73 12.06 -15.91
C ASN A 330 -21.36 10.91 -16.84
N LEU A 331 -22.04 10.81 -17.99
CA LEU A 331 -21.70 9.83 -19.02
C LEU A 331 -20.26 10.01 -19.52
N ALA A 332 -19.82 11.25 -19.73
CA ALA A 332 -18.45 11.57 -20.10
C ALA A 332 -17.42 11.10 -19.05
N ALA A 333 -17.70 11.29 -17.76
CA ALA A 333 -16.84 10.82 -16.68
C ALA A 333 -16.73 9.28 -16.65
N THR A 334 -17.84 8.57 -16.84
CA THR A 334 -17.88 7.11 -16.96
C THR A 334 -17.04 6.63 -18.15
N LEU A 335 -17.21 7.24 -19.33
CA LEU A 335 -16.44 6.92 -20.53
C LEU A 335 -14.94 7.16 -20.34
N ARG A 336 -14.55 8.26 -19.66
CA ARG A 336 -13.15 8.57 -19.34
C ARG A 336 -12.55 7.49 -18.44
N ASP A 337 -13.27 7.07 -17.41
CA ASP A 337 -12.78 6.07 -16.46
C ASP A 337 -12.72 4.66 -17.08
N ALA A 338 -13.50 4.42 -18.14
CA ALA A 338 -13.37 3.27 -19.04
C ALA A 338 -12.31 3.44 -20.15
N HIS A 339 -11.46 4.47 -20.07
CA HIS A 339 -10.42 4.81 -21.06
C HIS A 339 -10.92 5.10 -22.48
N CYS A 340 -12.22 5.41 -22.64
CA CYS A 340 -12.85 5.78 -23.91
C CYS A 340 -12.78 7.31 -24.13
N PHE A 341 -11.57 7.85 -24.20
CA PHE A 341 -11.31 9.30 -24.12
C PHE A 341 -11.94 10.16 -25.21
N GLY A 342 -12.06 9.64 -26.45
CA GLY A 342 -12.72 10.34 -27.55
C GLY A 342 -14.20 10.59 -27.27
N ALA A 343 -14.95 9.52 -26.96
CA ALA A 343 -16.36 9.62 -26.62
C ALA A 343 -16.59 10.43 -25.34
N ALA A 344 -15.69 10.33 -24.35
CA ALA A 344 -15.74 11.17 -23.16
C ALA A 344 -15.66 12.66 -23.50
N SER A 345 -14.73 13.05 -24.38
CA SER A 345 -14.58 14.44 -24.84
C SER A 345 -15.86 14.95 -25.52
N ASP A 346 -16.45 14.17 -26.44
CA ASP A 346 -17.69 14.54 -27.15
C ASP A 346 -18.84 14.82 -26.17
N HIS A 347 -18.97 14.00 -25.12
CA HIS A 347 -20.01 14.18 -24.11
C HIS A 347 -19.73 15.36 -23.16
N PHE A 348 -18.48 15.63 -22.80
CA PHE A 348 -18.13 16.86 -22.06
C PHE A 348 -18.42 18.12 -22.89
N GLU A 349 -18.15 18.10 -24.19
CA GLU A 349 -18.50 19.20 -25.10
C GLU A 349 -20.01 19.37 -25.24
N CYS A 350 -20.79 18.29 -25.32
CA CYS A 350 -22.25 18.36 -25.23
C CYS A 350 -22.71 19.04 -23.93
N ALA A 351 -22.15 18.64 -22.79
CA ALA A 351 -22.50 19.25 -21.50
C ALA A 351 -22.22 20.76 -21.47
N LEU A 352 -21.06 21.18 -21.98
CA LEU A 352 -20.68 22.60 -22.04
C LEU A 352 -21.47 23.40 -23.08
N ARG A 353 -21.91 22.79 -24.19
CA ARG A 353 -22.83 23.43 -25.14
C ARG A 353 -24.19 23.69 -24.52
N MET A 354 -24.67 22.78 -23.68
CA MET A 354 -25.95 22.91 -22.97
C MET A 354 -25.86 23.88 -21.78
N ASP A 355 -24.78 23.81 -21.00
CA ASP A 355 -24.49 24.73 -19.90
C ASP A 355 -23.02 25.18 -19.93
N PRO A 356 -22.73 26.32 -20.57
CA PRO A 356 -21.37 26.86 -20.66
C PRO A 356 -20.74 27.20 -19.30
N LYS A 357 -21.56 27.38 -18.26
CA LYS A 357 -21.10 27.70 -16.90
C LYS A 357 -20.80 26.45 -16.06
N MET A 358 -21.02 25.24 -16.60
CA MET A 358 -20.79 23.98 -15.89
C MET A 358 -19.29 23.70 -15.71
N TRP A 359 -18.69 24.28 -14.67
CA TRP A 359 -17.27 24.14 -14.37
C TRP A 359 -16.83 22.67 -14.21
N THR A 360 -17.69 21.78 -13.68
CA THR A 360 -17.36 20.35 -13.52
C THR A 360 -17.21 19.61 -14.84
N ALA A 361 -17.92 20.02 -15.90
CA ALA A 361 -17.75 19.45 -17.23
C ALA A 361 -16.43 19.91 -17.86
N ARG A 362 -16.06 21.19 -17.64
CA ARG A 362 -14.76 21.75 -18.08
C ARG A 362 -13.59 21.07 -17.37
N GLU A 363 -13.66 20.88 -16.07
CA GLU A 363 -12.68 20.13 -15.29
C GLU A 363 -12.58 18.67 -15.76
N GLY A 364 -13.72 18.03 -16.03
CA GLY A 364 -13.76 16.67 -16.57
C GLY A 364 -13.09 16.55 -17.94
N MET A 365 -13.29 17.54 -18.83
CA MET A 365 -12.63 17.63 -20.14
C MET A 365 -11.11 17.79 -20.00
N LEU A 366 -10.66 18.64 -19.08
CA LEU A 366 -9.25 18.84 -18.74
C LEU A 366 -8.57 17.55 -18.26
N GLU A 367 -9.19 16.87 -17.30
CA GLU A 367 -8.70 15.58 -16.80
C GLU A 367 -8.65 14.51 -17.90
N THR A 368 -9.64 14.51 -18.81
CA THR A 368 -9.67 13.61 -19.97
C THR A 368 -8.52 13.88 -20.92
N ALA A 369 -8.28 15.15 -21.27
CA ALA A 369 -7.19 15.56 -22.14
C ALA A 369 -5.82 15.18 -21.55
N HIS A 370 -5.63 15.37 -20.23
CA HIS A 370 -4.42 14.97 -19.53
C HIS A 370 -4.19 13.44 -19.56
N ARG A 371 -5.23 12.65 -19.24
CA ARG A 371 -5.15 11.17 -19.26
C ARG A 371 -4.98 10.59 -20.67
N TRP A 372 -5.44 11.30 -21.69
CA TRP A 372 -5.26 10.93 -23.09
C TRP A 372 -3.92 11.41 -23.68
N ALA A 373 -3.03 12.01 -22.86
CA ALA A 373 -1.75 12.58 -23.27
C ALA A 373 -1.84 13.75 -24.27
N HIS A 374 -3.00 14.42 -24.35
CA HIS A 374 -3.17 15.68 -25.08
C HIS A 374 -2.73 16.89 -24.23
N TYR A 375 -1.49 16.86 -23.75
CA TYR A 375 -0.95 17.82 -22.79
C TYR A 375 -1.02 19.27 -23.26
N ARG A 376 -0.81 19.55 -24.55
CA ARG A 376 -0.89 20.91 -25.10
C ARG A 376 -2.30 21.50 -24.97
N GLN A 377 -3.31 20.72 -25.31
CA GLN A 377 -4.72 21.12 -25.17
C GLN A 377 -5.08 21.32 -23.69
N SER A 378 -4.58 20.45 -22.80
CA SER A 378 -4.77 20.62 -21.35
C SER A 378 -4.18 21.94 -20.86
N ILE A 379 -2.95 22.29 -21.28
CA ILE A 379 -2.29 23.54 -20.88
C ILE A 379 -3.09 24.77 -21.31
N GLU A 380 -3.62 24.79 -22.54
CA GLU A 380 -4.41 25.92 -23.04
C GLU A 380 -5.69 26.12 -22.22
N LEU A 381 -6.43 25.04 -21.97
CA LEU A 381 -7.65 25.07 -21.15
C LEU A 381 -7.36 25.43 -19.69
N ASP A 382 -6.23 24.98 -19.13
CA ASP A 382 -5.83 25.28 -17.76
C ASP A 382 -5.37 26.73 -17.57
N LYS A 383 -4.74 27.32 -18.59
CA LYS A 383 -4.39 28.76 -18.59
C LYS A 383 -5.65 29.62 -18.54
N ILE A 384 -6.69 29.28 -19.31
CA ILE A 384 -7.99 29.97 -19.26
C ILE A 384 -8.60 29.83 -17.86
N THR A 385 -8.62 28.61 -17.32
CA THR A 385 -9.17 28.32 -15.99
C THR A 385 -8.42 29.08 -14.89
N THR A 386 -7.09 29.21 -15.00
CA THR A 386 -6.27 29.98 -14.06
C THR A 386 -6.68 31.45 -14.04
N LEU A 387 -6.83 32.08 -15.21
CA LEU A 387 -7.21 33.50 -15.31
C LEU A 387 -8.58 33.77 -14.69
N GLU A 388 -9.54 32.87 -14.88
CA GLU A 388 -10.87 32.95 -14.26
C GLU A 388 -10.77 32.86 -12.72
N LEU A 389 -9.99 31.91 -12.20
CA LEU A 389 -9.81 31.72 -10.76
C LEU A 389 -9.07 32.89 -10.11
N GLU A 390 -8.04 33.43 -10.77
CA GLU A 390 -7.29 34.60 -10.29
C GLU A 390 -8.18 35.85 -10.23
N GLN A 391 -9.09 36.02 -11.19
CA GLN A 391 -10.04 37.13 -11.17
C GLN A 391 -11.02 36.99 -10.00
N ILE A 392 -11.57 35.79 -9.77
CA ILE A 392 -12.47 35.50 -8.64
C ILE A 392 -11.76 35.69 -7.29
N MET A 393 -10.47 35.38 -7.19
CA MET A 393 -9.69 35.58 -5.97
C MET A 393 -9.51 37.05 -5.57
N LYS A 394 -9.41 37.96 -6.55
CA LYS A 394 -9.29 39.41 -6.26
C LYS A 394 -10.54 39.94 -5.58
N ASP A 395 -11.69 39.35 -5.90
CA ASP A 395 -12.98 39.79 -5.39
C ASP A 395 -13.27 39.18 -3.99
N GLU A 396 -12.84 37.94 -3.72
CA GLU A 396 -13.02 37.25 -2.44
C GLU A 396 -11.93 36.19 -2.15
N PRO A 397 -10.93 36.46 -1.30
CA PRO A 397 -9.90 35.49 -0.93
C PRO A 397 -10.48 34.41 0.02
N ASP A 398 -10.43 33.15 -0.42
CA ASP A 398 -10.89 31.97 0.32
C ASP A 398 -9.85 30.84 0.19
N HIS A 399 -9.58 30.14 1.29
CA HIS A 399 -8.64 29.01 1.36
C HIS A 399 -8.99 27.90 0.36
N LEU A 400 -10.28 27.66 0.10
CA LEU A 400 -10.71 26.65 -0.89
C LEU A 400 -10.29 27.04 -2.32
N LYS A 401 -10.28 28.35 -2.62
CA LYS A 401 -9.88 28.89 -3.93
C LYS A 401 -8.36 28.82 -4.14
N ILE A 402 -7.56 29.01 -3.09
CA ILE A 402 -6.09 28.82 -3.12
C ILE A 402 -5.73 27.37 -3.48
N SER A 403 -6.41 26.40 -2.87
CA SER A 403 -6.23 24.97 -3.17
C SER A 403 -6.55 24.64 -4.63
N ASN A 404 -7.63 25.21 -5.18
CA ASN A 404 -8.02 25.02 -6.57
C ASN A 404 -6.99 25.56 -7.56
N ILE A 405 -6.42 26.74 -7.30
CA ILE A 405 -5.38 27.31 -8.18
C ILE A 405 -4.09 26.51 -8.09
N HIS A 406 -3.68 26.09 -6.90
CA HIS A 406 -2.53 25.19 -6.75
C HIS A 406 -2.70 23.92 -7.60
N ARG A 407 -3.90 23.32 -7.58
CA ARG A 407 -4.22 22.12 -8.36
C ARG A 407 -4.10 22.35 -9.87
N VAL A 408 -4.63 23.46 -10.39
CA VAL A 408 -4.55 23.82 -11.82
C VAL A 408 -3.10 24.10 -12.23
N GLN A 409 -2.38 24.92 -11.44
CA GLN A 409 -0.97 25.24 -11.69
C GLN A 409 -0.08 24.00 -11.69
N LYS A 410 -0.35 23.06 -10.79
CA LYS A 410 0.38 21.79 -10.74
C LYS A 410 0.14 20.97 -12.01
N ARG A 411 -1.11 20.85 -12.48
CA ARG A 411 -1.42 20.13 -13.73
C ARG A 411 -0.74 20.74 -14.95
N ILE A 412 -0.64 22.07 -15.01
CA ILE A 412 0.15 22.76 -16.05
C ILE A 412 1.63 22.35 -15.98
N ALA A 413 2.22 22.36 -14.78
CA ALA A 413 3.61 21.98 -14.57
C ALA A 413 3.88 20.50 -14.91
N ASP A 414 3.00 19.59 -14.48
CA ASP A 414 3.02 18.16 -14.83
C ASP A 414 2.93 17.98 -16.36
N SER A 415 2.04 18.70 -17.04
CA SER A 415 1.89 18.65 -18.50
C SER A 415 3.15 19.11 -19.25
N TYR A 416 3.83 20.17 -18.78
CA TYR A 416 5.11 20.59 -19.36
C TYR A 416 6.21 19.56 -19.15
N ARG A 417 6.28 18.95 -17.96
CA ARG A 417 7.22 17.86 -17.67
C ARG A 417 7.03 16.70 -18.64
N ASP A 418 5.78 16.29 -18.85
CA ASP A 418 5.44 15.14 -19.70
C ASP A 418 5.67 15.43 -21.20
N LEU A 419 5.60 16.70 -21.61
CA LEU A 419 6.07 17.16 -22.92
C LEU A 419 7.60 17.24 -23.07
N GLY A 420 8.36 17.07 -21.99
CA GLY A 420 9.81 17.22 -21.96
C GLY A 420 10.30 18.68 -21.87
N ASP A 421 9.40 19.63 -21.63
CA ASP A 421 9.71 21.05 -21.45
C ASP A 421 10.08 21.33 -19.99
N GLU A 422 11.34 21.02 -19.64
CA GLU A 422 11.84 21.14 -18.26
C GLU A 422 11.84 22.57 -17.73
N GLU A 423 12.04 23.58 -18.59
CA GLU A 423 12.09 24.99 -18.18
C GLU A 423 10.72 25.48 -17.71
N ASN A 424 9.67 25.23 -18.50
CA ASN A 424 8.32 25.61 -18.12
C ASN A 424 7.80 24.77 -16.95
N ALA A 425 8.16 23.49 -16.88
CA ALA A 425 7.86 22.65 -15.73
C ALA A 425 8.51 23.19 -14.44
N PHE A 426 9.79 23.55 -14.48
CA PHE A 426 10.52 24.12 -13.35
C PHE A 426 9.85 25.39 -12.82
N ASN A 427 9.51 26.32 -13.71
CA ASN A 427 8.81 27.56 -13.35
C ASN A 427 7.39 27.30 -12.81
N GLY A 428 6.69 26.31 -13.37
CA GLY A 428 5.39 25.85 -12.91
C GLY A 428 5.43 25.33 -11.46
N TYR A 429 6.39 24.45 -11.13
CA TYR A 429 6.53 23.94 -9.76
C TYR A 429 6.94 25.03 -8.77
N ARG A 430 7.80 25.98 -9.15
CA ARG A 430 8.08 27.16 -8.29
C ARG A 430 6.84 28.01 -8.03
N THR A 431 5.94 28.10 -9.00
CA THR A 431 4.64 28.79 -8.82
C THR A 431 3.76 28.04 -7.85
N CYS A 432 3.68 26.71 -7.98
CA CYS A 432 2.94 25.86 -7.04
C CYS A 432 3.43 26.04 -5.60
N LEU A 433 4.76 26.06 -5.38
CA LEU A 433 5.35 26.23 -4.04
C LEU A 433 5.21 27.65 -3.46
N ARG A 434 4.96 28.66 -4.30
CA ARG A 434 4.57 30.00 -3.81
C ARG A 434 3.14 30.01 -3.28
N ILE A 435 2.26 29.20 -3.87
CA ILE A 435 0.85 29.09 -3.47
C ILE A 435 0.71 28.15 -2.26
N ASN A 436 1.38 26.99 -2.30
CA ASN A 436 1.40 25.99 -1.24
C ASN A 436 2.85 25.54 -0.95
N PRO A 437 3.54 26.19 0.01
CA PRO A 437 4.93 25.90 0.35
C PRO A 437 5.20 24.47 0.82
N SER A 438 4.22 23.79 1.42
CA SER A 438 4.36 22.42 1.94
C SER A 438 4.00 21.34 0.92
N CYS A 439 3.78 21.69 -0.36
CA CYS A 439 3.49 20.72 -1.40
C CYS A 439 4.69 19.79 -1.69
N GLU A 440 4.64 18.58 -1.13
CA GLU A 440 5.67 17.55 -1.25
C GLU A 440 5.95 17.18 -2.72
N ASN A 441 4.89 16.97 -3.50
CA ASN A 441 5.02 16.58 -4.90
C ASN A 441 5.77 17.64 -5.72
N SER A 442 5.36 18.91 -5.63
CA SER A 442 6.03 20.00 -6.35
C SER A 442 7.47 20.18 -5.89
N THR A 443 7.75 19.99 -4.60
CA THR A 443 9.12 20.01 -4.05
C THR A 443 9.99 18.91 -4.66
N LYS A 444 9.48 17.67 -4.68
CA LYS A 444 10.17 16.51 -5.24
C LYS A 444 10.50 16.74 -6.72
N GLU A 445 9.52 17.12 -7.54
CA GLU A 445 9.70 17.32 -8.98
C GLU A 445 10.71 18.43 -9.27
N LEU A 446 10.68 19.53 -8.51
CA LEU A 446 11.65 20.62 -8.64
C LEU A 446 13.08 20.15 -8.34
N ILE A 447 13.27 19.39 -7.26
CA ILE A 447 14.58 18.80 -6.89
C ILE A 447 15.05 17.80 -7.96
N GLU A 448 14.14 17.02 -8.55
CA GLU A 448 14.47 16.07 -9.61
C GLU A 448 14.91 16.77 -10.91
N ILE A 449 14.25 17.87 -11.32
CA ILE A 449 14.68 18.70 -12.45
C ILE A 449 16.09 19.27 -12.19
N MET A 450 16.30 19.89 -11.02
CA MET A 450 17.62 20.42 -10.64
C MET A 450 18.70 19.32 -10.61
N SER A 451 18.35 18.11 -10.15
CA SER A 451 19.26 16.98 -10.09
C SER A 451 19.69 16.50 -11.47
N ARG A 452 18.76 16.45 -12.44
CA ARG A 452 19.06 16.14 -13.86
C ARG A 452 19.98 17.18 -14.49
N GLY A 453 19.77 18.46 -14.17
CA GLY A 453 20.64 19.57 -14.56
C GLY A 453 22.01 19.62 -13.82
N ASN A 454 22.27 18.70 -12.88
CA ASN A 454 23.45 18.72 -11.98
C ASN A 454 23.61 20.03 -11.18
N LEU A 455 22.50 20.71 -10.87
CA LEU A 455 22.45 21.98 -10.14
C LEU A 455 22.52 21.77 -8.62
N HIS A 456 23.58 21.13 -8.14
CA HIS A 456 23.69 20.70 -6.74
C HIS A 456 23.71 21.87 -5.73
N HIS A 457 24.35 22.99 -6.06
CA HIS A 457 24.36 24.18 -5.19
C HIS A 457 22.98 24.83 -5.07
N ASP A 458 22.19 24.82 -6.14
CA ASP A 458 20.82 25.34 -6.13
C ASP A 458 19.91 24.46 -5.28
N ILE A 459 20.09 23.14 -5.34
CA ILE A 459 19.39 22.20 -4.44
C ILE A 459 19.70 22.53 -2.97
N ILE A 460 20.97 22.70 -2.57
CA ILE A 460 21.30 23.06 -1.18
C ILE A 460 20.68 24.41 -0.79
N SER A 461 20.76 25.40 -1.68
CA SER A 461 20.19 26.73 -1.41
C SER A 461 18.67 26.65 -1.21
N PHE A 462 17.98 25.87 -2.02
CA PHE A 462 16.55 25.62 -1.91
C PHE A 462 16.18 24.86 -0.62
N LEU A 463 16.96 23.84 -0.22
CA LEU A 463 16.72 23.13 1.05
C LEU A 463 16.90 24.05 2.26
N LYS A 464 17.89 24.96 2.25
CA LYS A 464 18.05 26.00 3.28
C LYS A 464 16.90 27.01 3.30
N GLU A 465 16.31 27.29 2.15
CA GLU A 465 15.08 28.11 2.08
C GLU A 465 13.88 27.36 2.69
N MET A 466 13.78 26.05 2.48
CA MET A 466 12.74 25.22 3.09
C MET A 466 12.89 25.09 4.61
N GLU A 467 14.11 25.03 5.13
CA GLU A 467 14.38 25.00 6.57
C GLU A 467 13.83 26.24 7.30
N LYS A 468 13.92 27.41 6.65
CA LYS A 468 13.44 28.68 7.21
C LYS A 468 11.92 28.87 7.12
N ARG A 469 11.23 28.07 6.31
CA ARG A 469 9.78 28.17 6.10
C ARG A 469 9.07 27.16 6.98
N GLU A 470 8.13 27.63 7.77
CA GLU A 470 7.26 26.77 8.58
C GLU A 470 6.19 26.11 7.70
N ASP A 471 5.92 24.84 7.93
CA ASP A 471 4.78 24.11 7.37
C ASP A 471 3.53 24.44 8.21
N PRO A 472 2.55 25.20 7.65
CA PRO A 472 1.39 25.66 8.41
C PRO A 472 0.53 24.51 8.96
N SER A 473 0.64 23.32 8.37
CA SER A 473 -0.16 22.16 8.76
C SER A 473 0.46 21.33 9.88
N LYS A 474 1.76 21.51 10.16
CA LYS A 474 2.51 20.63 11.06
C LYS A 474 3.32 21.35 12.14
N GLY A 475 3.49 22.67 12.04
CA GLY A 475 4.17 23.48 13.07
C GLY A 475 5.69 23.31 13.13
N PHE A 476 6.29 22.80 12.05
CA PHE A 476 7.75 22.67 11.91
C PHE A 476 8.19 22.94 10.47
N SER A 477 9.50 22.97 10.20
CA SER A 477 10.00 23.41 8.89
C SER A 477 9.52 22.55 7.72
N CYS A 478 9.33 23.16 6.55
CA CYS A 478 9.00 22.45 5.31
C CYS A 478 10.06 21.41 4.95
N LEU A 479 11.32 21.63 5.33
CA LEU A 479 12.41 20.65 5.16
C LEU A 479 12.19 19.40 6.02
N ASN A 480 11.81 19.57 7.29
CA ASN A 480 11.48 18.44 8.17
C ASN A 480 10.29 17.65 7.61
N SER A 481 9.27 18.34 7.09
CA SER A 481 8.12 17.69 6.42
C SER A 481 8.57 16.84 5.24
N TYR A 482 9.47 17.38 4.41
CA TYR A 482 9.98 16.69 3.24
C TYR A 482 10.83 15.46 3.58
N ILE A 483 11.65 15.53 4.63
CA ILE A 483 12.45 14.40 5.11
C ILE A 483 11.57 13.32 5.74
N LEU A 484 10.59 13.71 6.56
CA LEU A 484 9.70 12.77 7.25
C LEU A 484 8.69 12.09 6.33
N ALA A 485 8.35 12.72 5.21
CA ALA A 485 7.48 12.15 4.19
C ALA A 485 8.14 11.04 3.34
N ASP A 486 9.46 10.80 3.50
CA ASP A 486 10.16 9.77 2.74
C ASP A 486 9.76 8.34 3.16
N ASP A 487 9.23 7.59 2.20
CA ASP A 487 8.69 6.24 2.32
C ASP A 487 9.73 5.15 2.07
N LEU A 488 11.01 5.42 2.41
CA LEU A 488 12.21 4.67 1.97
C LEU A 488 12.41 4.72 0.45
N SER A 489 11.79 5.67 -0.25
CA SER A 489 12.01 5.88 -1.67
C SER A 489 13.48 6.23 -1.89
N ARG A 490 14.27 5.27 -2.39
CA ARG A 490 15.70 5.50 -2.58
C ARG A 490 15.97 6.72 -3.48
N SER A 491 15.02 7.21 -4.28
CA SER A 491 15.22 8.37 -5.17
C SER A 491 15.52 9.67 -4.41
N ARG A 492 14.70 10.05 -3.40
CA ARG A 492 14.88 11.31 -2.65
C ARG A 492 16.20 11.33 -1.90
N PHE A 493 16.42 10.34 -1.05
CA PHE A 493 17.70 10.17 -0.34
C PHE A 493 18.91 10.12 -1.29
N LYS A 494 18.79 9.45 -2.45
CA LYS A 494 19.88 9.40 -3.44
C LYS A 494 20.26 10.78 -3.96
N ILE A 495 19.29 11.65 -4.21
CA ILE A 495 19.55 13.02 -4.67
C ILE A 495 20.19 13.82 -3.53
N LEU A 496 19.62 13.77 -2.31
CA LEU A 496 20.13 14.51 -1.17
C LEU A 496 21.57 14.13 -0.83
N ARG A 497 21.89 12.83 -0.72
CA ARG A 497 23.28 12.39 -0.45
C ARG A 497 24.24 12.79 -1.57
N LYS A 498 23.80 12.74 -2.84
CA LYS A 498 24.64 13.11 -4.00
C LYS A 498 24.95 14.60 -3.93
N THR A 499 23.93 15.42 -3.70
CA THR A 499 24.05 16.86 -3.52
C THR A 499 24.93 17.19 -2.32
N ALA A 500 24.72 16.55 -1.17
CA ALA A 500 25.51 16.70 0.04
C ALA A 500 27.00 16.41 -0.17
N TYR A 501 27.32 15.48 -1.07
CA TYR A 501 28.70 15.13 -1.42
C TYR A 501 29.31 16.03 -2.50
N LYS A 502 28.53 16.43 -3.52
CA LYS A 502 28.99 17.32 -4.60
C LYS A 502 29.12 18.78 -4.14
N THR A 503 28.50 19.11 -3.03
CA THR A 503 28.64 20.38 -2.31
C THR A 503 29.36 20.12 -0.99
N ASP A 504 29.87 21.15 -0.32
CA ASP A 504 30.33 21.04 1.07
C ASP A 504 29.13 21.07 2.05
N GLY A 505 28.04 20.39 1.69
CA GLY A 505 26.72 20.46 2.34
C GLY A 505 26.40 19.28 3.26
N LEU A 506 27.37 18.39 3.51
CA LEU A 506 27.15 17.15 4.27
C LEU A 506 26.66 17.40 5.70
N ASN A 507 27.31 18.32 6.43
CA ASN A 507 26.91 18.64 7.80
C ASN A 507 25.49 19.18 7.87
N PHE A 508 25.13 20.09 6.96
CA PHE A 508 23.78 20.64 6.87
C PHE A 508 22.73 19.55 6.65
N ILE A 509 22.98 18.60 5.75
CA ILE A 509 22.04 17.50 5.50
C ILE A 509 21.94 16.56 6.71
N ILE A 510 23.05 16.26 7.38
CA ILE A 510 23.05 15.46 8.62
C ILE A 510 22.23 16.14 9.72
N GLU A 511 22.46 17.44 9.95
CA GLU A 511 21.70 18.25 10.91
C GLU A 511 20.21 18.25 10.60
N ALA A 512 19.84 18.45 9.33
CA ALA A 512 18.44 18.40 8.89
C ALA A 512 17.77 17.04 9.16
N TYR A 513 18.48 15.92 8.96
CA TYR A 513 17.96 14.59 9.32
C TYR A 513 17.81 14.42 10.84
N CYS A 514 18.77 14.89 11.64
CA CYS A 514 18.68 14.86 13.10
C CYS A 514 17.50 15.67 13.61
N ASP A 515 17.30 16.88 13.11
CA ASP A 515 16.17 17.75 13.49
C ASP A 515 14.82 17.17 13.07
N ALA A 516 14.73 16.64 11.85
CA ALA A 516 13.52 15.96 11.39
C ALA A 516 13.18 14.75 12.28
N ILE A 517 14.17 13.95 12.68
CA ILE A 517 13.98 12.81 13.58
C ILE A 517 13.49 13.25 14.96
N ARG A 518 14.07 14.33 15.50
CA ARG A 518 13.70 14.90 16.81
C ARG A 518 12.25 15.37 16.81
N VAL A 519 11.88 16.23 15.87
CA VAL A 519 10.51 16.77 15.78
C VAL A 519 9.50 15.69 15.41
N GLY A 520 9.87 14.77 14.50
CA GLY A 520 8.98 13.68 14.09
C GLY A 520 8.66 12.69 15.22
N LYS A 521 9.58 12.50 16.17
CA LYS A 521 9.38 11.62 17.34
C LYS A 521 8.25 12.12 18.24
N GLU A 522 8.15 13.43 18.43
CA GLU A 522 7.15 14.06 19.29
C GLU A 522 5.73 13.99 18.70
N ILE A 523 5.61 13.98 17.37
CA ILE A 523 4.33 14.17 16.67
C ILE A 523 3.78 12.85 16.08
N PHE A 524 4.63 12.05 15.44
CA PHE A 524 4.20 10.89 14.64
C PHE A 524 4.69 9.55 15.20
N GLY A 525 5.50 9.55 16.27
CA GLY A 525 6.11 8.34 16.83
C GLY A 525 7.35 7.88 16.04
N PRO A 526 7.45 6.61 15.57
CA PRO A 526 8.70 6.07 15.03
C PRO A 526 9.15 6.64 13.66
N THR A 527 10.31 7.32 13.62
CA THR A 527 10.93 7.92 12.42
C THR A 527 11.90 6.98 11.68
N PHE A 528 11.51 5.72 11.48
CA PHE A 528 12.41 4.63 11.03
C PHE A 528 13.18 4.93 9.72
N ALA A 529 12.52 5.47 8.69
CA ALA A 529 13.15 5.73 7.40
C ALA A 529 14.22 6.83 7.48
N ALA A 530 13.92 7.93 8.16
CA ALA A 530 14.86 9.02 8.40
C ALA A 530 16.09 8.54 9.20
N LYS A 531 15.88 7.74 10.27
CA LYS A 531 16.96 7.11 11.05
C LYS A 531 17.85 6.22 10.17
N PHE A 532 17.26 5.39 9.32
CA PHE A 532 18.01 4.54 8.40
C PHE A 532 18.86 5.34 7.42
N HIS A 533 18.30 6.40 6.83
CA HIS A 533 19.02 7.29 5.90
C HIS A 533 20.14 8.09 6.59
N LEU A 534 19.94 8.54 7.82
CA LEU A 534 20.98 9.15 8.63
C LEU A 534 22.16 8.19 8.87
N ALA A 535 21.87 6.93 9.19
CA ALA A 535 22.91 5.91 9.34
C ALA A 535 23.69 5.67 8.03
N GLU A 536 23.03 5.66 6.86
CA GLU A 536 23.71 5.58 5.56
C GLU A 536 24.66 6.76 5.32
N LEU A 537 24.31 7.98 5.76
CA LEU A 537 25.18 9.15 5.68
C LEU A 537 26.43 8.99 6.55
N TYR A 538 26.25 8.62 7.82
CA TYR A 538 27.37 8.38 8.74
C TYR A 538 28.31 7.28 8.24
N TYR A 539 27.76 6.17 7.74
CA TYR A 539 28.58 5.06 7.28
C TYR A 539 29.40 5.41 6.03
N THR A 540 28.77 6.06 5.05
CA THR A 540 29.32 6.23 3.71
C THR A 540 30.24 7.45 3.60
N TYR A 541 29.86 8.56 4.24
CA TYR A 541 30.45 9.88 3.97
C TYR A 541 31.21 10.47 5.15
N THR A 542 31.09 9.90 6.35
CA THR A 542 31.82 10.38 7.54
C THR A 542 32.80 9.33 8.07
N LYS A 543 33.58 9.72 9.08
CA LYS A 543 34.45 8.80 9.84
C LYS A 543 33.73 8.18 11.05
N GLU A 544 32.41 8.39 11.18
CA GLU A 544 31.63 8.02 12.37
C GLU A 544 30.79 6.75 12.13
N GLN A 545 31.40 5.71 11.57
CA GLN A 545 30.70 4.47 11.22
C GLN A 545 30.07 3.78 12.43
N ASP A 546 30.64 3.93 13.62
CA ASP A 546 30.08 3.39 14.86
C ASP A 546 28.69 3.95 15.18
N LYS A 547 28.40 5.21 14.81
CA LYS A 547 27.06 5.79 14.94
C LYS A 547 26.08 5.06 14.02
N ALA A 548 26.47 4.82 12.76
CA ALA A 548 25.64 4.10 11.80
C ALA A 548 25.33 2.67 12.27
N ILE A 549 26.33 1.95 12.77
CA ILE A 549 26.19 0.57 13.27
C ILE A 549 25.22 0.54 14.45
N ARG A 550 25.36 1.46 15.43
CA ARG A 550 24.41 1.55 16.57
C ARG A 550 22.99 1.83 16.12
N ILE A 551 22.80 2.70 15.12
CA ILE A 551 21.45 2.99 14.58
C ILE A 551 20.89 1.75 13.89
N TRP A 552 21.65 1.08 13.04
CA TRP A 552 21.19 -0.13 12.35
C TRP A 552 20.90 -1.27 13.31
N ASP A 553 21.71 -1.46 14.35
CA ASP A 553 21.49 -2.49 15.38
C ASP A 553 20.12 -2.31 16.05
N LYS A 554 19.82 -1.09 16.51
CA LYS A 554 18.51 -0.73 17.06
C LYS A 554 17.36 -0.92 16.06
N LEU A 555 17.56 -0.49 14.80
CA LEU A 555 16.55 -0.66 13.75
C LEU A 555 16.32 -2.13 13.38
N SER A 556 17.32 -2.99 13.54
CA SER A 556 17.24 -4.42 13.24
C SER A 556 16.33 -5.18 14.20
N GLU A 557 16.09 -4.63 15.39
CA GLU A 557 15.21 -5.17 16.44
C GLU A 557 13.76 -4.66 16.34
N ALA A 558 13.48 -3.72 15.42
CA ALA A 558 12.14 -3.16 15.23
C ALA A 558 11.11 -4.23 14.75
N SER A 559 9.82 -3.98 15.01
CA SER A 559 8.71 -4.90 14.73
C SER A 559 8.74 -5.54 13.32
N ASN A 560 8.25 -6.78 13.24
CA ASN A 560 8.13 -7.56 12.01
C ASN A 560 6.93 -7.19 11.12
N ASN A 561 6.17 -6.12 11.42
CA ASN A 561 5.01 -5.69 10.64
C ASN A 561 5.20 -4.33 9.94
N GLY A 562 4.44 -4.10 8.86
CA GLY A 562 4.35 -2.82 8.15
C GLY A 562 5.68 -2.22 7.64
N LYS A 563 5.81 -0.89 7.79
CA LYS A 563 7.01 -0.11 7.41
C LYS A 563 8.24 -0.47 8.28
N ALA A 564 8.03 -0.83 9.55
CA ALA A 564 9.09 -1.22 10.47
C ALA A 564 9.84 -2.47 9.99
N LYS A 565 9.10 -3.48 9.47
CA LYS A 565 9.69 -4.69 8.87
C LYS A 565 10.68 -4.37 7.75
N HIS A 566 10.31 -3.44 6.87
CA HIS A 566 11.11 -3.06 5.70
C HIS A 566 12.43 -2.42 6.14
N VAL A 567 12.39 -1.52 7.13
CA VAL A 567 13.60 -0.90 7.69
C VAL A 567 14.46 -1.89 8.44
N ALA A 568 13.85 -2.77 9.24
CA ALA A 568 14.58 -3.82 9.97
C ALA A 568 15.34 -4.75 9.00
N CYS A 569 14.71 -5.16 7.89
CA CYS A 569 15.37 -5.97 6.87
C CYS A 569 16.56 -5.25 6.22
N LEU A 570 16.42 -3.96 5.89
CA LEU A 570 17.51 -3.16 5.34
C LEU A 570 18.65 -2.98 6.35
N ALA A 571 18.34 -2.72 7.62
CA ALA A 571 19.32 -2.58 8.68
C ALA A 571 20.11 -3.89 8.88
N ARG A 572 19.43 -5.05 8.89
CA ARG A 572 20.06 -6.37 8.95
C ARG A 572 20.97 -6.63 7.74
N GLU A 573 20.56 -6.26 6.54
CA GLU A 573 21.40 -6.34 5.32
C GLU A 573 22.69 -5.51 5.49
N ARG A 574 22.58 -4.29 6.01
CA ARG A 574 23.74 -3.41 6.24
C ARG A 574 24.70 -3.96 7.30
N LEU A 575 24.17 -4.42 8.42
CA LEU A 575 24.99 -5.05 9.47
C LEU A 575 25.66 -6.33 8.97
N ALA A 576 24.94 -7.18 8.24
CA ALA A 576 25.49 -8.41 7.67
C ALA A 576 26.65 -8.12 6.70
N SER A 577 26.48 -7.11 5.84
CA SER A 577 27.54 -6.63 4.95
C SER A 577 28.74 -6.08 5.73
N TYR A 578 28.51 -5.35 6.82
CA TYR A 578 29.57 -4.81 7.67
C TYR A 578 30.36 -5.91 8.37
N TYR A 579 29.70 -6.88 9.01
CA TYR A 579 30.37 -7.98 9.69
C TYR A 579 31.16 -8.87 8.74
N LEU A 580 30.62 -9.18 7.55
CA LEU A 580 31.40 -9.87 6.52
C LEU A 580 32.65 -9.07 6.14
N HIS A 581 32.52 -7.76 5.95
CA HIS A 581 33.66 -6.92 5.61
C HIS A 581 34.76 -6.93 6.67
N GLN A 582 34.39 -6.77 7.95
CA GLN A 582 35.35 -6.85 9.06
C GLN A 582 36.02 -8.22 9.14
N SER A 583 35.25 -9.30 8.91
CA SER A 583 35.78 -10.66 8.91
C SER A 583 36.82 -10.91 7.79
N ILE A 584 36.66 -10.27 6.63
CA ILE A 584 37.59 -10.34 5.50
C ILE A 584 38.86 -9.53 5.80
N LEU A 585 38.70 -8.33 6.37
CA LEU A 585 39.84 -7.49 6.78
C LEU A 585 40.69 -8.15 7.87
N ALA A 586 40.06 -8.88 8.79
CA ALA A 586 40.74 -9.69 9.81
C ALA A 586 41.50 -10.89 9.23
N GLY A 587 41.31 -11.21 7.94
CA GLY A 587 41.91 -12.36 7.26
C GLY A 587 41.04 -13.62 7.43
N PRO A 588 40.53 -14.22 6.33
CA PRO A 588 39.79 -15.48 6.39
C PRO A 588 40.59 -16.57 7.13
N GLY A 589 39.93 -17.30 8.02
CA GLY A 589 40.52 -18.36 8.85
C GLY A 589 41.17 -17.89 10.15
N SER A 590 41.31 -16.58 10.38
CA SER A 590 41.89 -16.04 11.63
C SER A 590 40.89 -16.07 12.79
N SER A 591 41.39 -16.13 14.03
CA SER A 591 40.55 -16.05 15.24
C SER A 591 39.70 -14.79 15.30
N ASP A 592 40.20 -13.67 14.77
CA ASP A 592 39.47 -12.42 14.73
C ASP A 592 38.37 -12.41 13.65
N SER A 593 38.53 -13.15 12.55
CA SER A 593 37.47 -13.38 11.57
C SER A 593 36.25 -14.08 12.18
N TYR A 594 36.47 -15.05 13.08
CA TYR A 594 35.40 -15.76 13.78
C TYR A 594 34.63 -14.86 14.75
N LYS A 595 35.27 -13.88 15.39
CA LYS A 595 34.58 -12.90 16.27
C LYS A 595 33.51 -12.10 15.52
N TRP A 596 33.77 -11.78 14.25
CA TRP A 596 32.82 -11.07 13.40
C TRP A 596 31.75 -11.99 12.79
N ALA A 597 32.01 -13.30 12.73
CA ALA A 597 31.05 -14.28 12.24
C ALA A 597 29.91 -14.55 13.22
N GLU A 598 30.15 -14.47 14.53
CA GLU A 598 29.13 -14.73 15.55
C GLU A 598 27.93 -13.75 15.46
N PRO A 599 28.12 -12.41 15.39
CA PRO A 599 27.02 -11.48 15.13
C PRO A 599 26.30 -11.75 13.80
N LEU A 600 27.02 -12.17 12.76
CA LEU A 600 26.44 -12.51 11.46
C LEU A 600 25.59 -13.78 11.52
N GLU A 601 26.02 -14.80 12.26
CA GLU A 601 25.22 -16.00 12.53
C GLU A 601 23.95 -15.67 13.34
N LYS A 602 24.06 -14.78 14.34
CA LYS A 602 22.91 -14.29 15.12
C LYS A 602 21.89 -13.60 14.22
N LEU A 603 22.33 -12.69 13.34
CA LEU A 603 21.48 -12.00 12.37
C LEU A 603 20.78 -12.94 11.39
N ASN A 604 21.41 -14.06 11.04
CA ASN A 604 20.79 -15.05 10.15
C ASN A 604 19.68 -15.86 10.86
N ARG A 605 19.73 -16.00 12.19
CA ARG A 605 18.72 -16.73 12.98
C ARG A 605 17.48 -15.88 13.26
N THR A 606 17.57 -14.56 13.19
CA THR A 606 16.47 -13.63 13.50
C THR A 606 15.48 -13.48 12.34
N GLY A 607 14.68 -14.54 12.11
CA GLY A 607 13.46 -14.55 11.28
C GLY A 607 13.69 -14.46 9.76
N PRO A 608 12.71 -14.89 8.94
CA PRO A 608 12.83 -14.83 7.49
C PRO A 608 12.78 -13.37 7.02
N VAL A 609 13.87 -12.91 6.41
CA VAL A 609 13.87 -11.71 5.57
C VAL A 609 12.99 -12.02 4.36
N ASP A 610 12.16 -11.05 3.94
CA ASP A 610 11.46 -11.15 2.66
C ASP A 610 12.51 -11.21 1.53
N ILE A 611 12.85 -12.43 1.11
CA ILE A 611 13.88 -12.75 0.10
C ILE A 611 13.48 -12.14 -1.26
N LEU A 612 12.23 -11.70 -1.42
CA LEU A 612 11.74 -11.06 -2.64
C LEU A 612 12.22 -9.61 -2.75
N LYS A 613 12.60 -8.95 -1.64
CA LYS A 613 12.93 -7.51 -1.61
C LYS A 613 14.34 -7.17 -1.14
N TYR A 614 14.99 -8.02 -0.34
CA TYR A 614 16.25 -7.69 0.34
C TYR A 614 17.30 -8.79 0.20
N THR A 615 18.58 -8.43 0.39
CA THR A 615 19.65 -9.44 0.42
C THR A 615 19.74 -10.04 1.82
N PRO A 616 19.46 -11.34 2.00
CA PRO A 616 19.38 -11.92 3.33
C PRO A 616 20.77 -12.07 3.97
N PRO A 617 20.87 -11.99 5.32
CA PRO A 617 22.10 -12.27 6.05
C PRO A 617 22.71 -13.65 5.72
N SER A 618 21.88 -14.64 5.35
CA SER A 618 22.31 -15.97 4.90
C SER A 618 23.29 -15.91 3.74
N LEU A 619 23.16 -14.92 2.85
CA LEU A 619 24.02 -14.80 1.69
C LEU A 619 25.43 -14.35 2.07
N TYR A 620 25.52 -13.36 2.97
CA TYR A 620 26.78 -12.88 3.53
C TYR A 620 27.46 -13.97 4.38
N LEU A 621 26.69 -14.69 5.20
CA LEU A 621 27.18 -15.82 6.00
C LEU A 621 27.70 -16.96 5.11
N GLY A 622 27.01 -17.26 4.00
CA GLY A 622 27.45 -18.24 3.02
C GLY A 622 28.80 -17.86 2.38
N ILE A 623 29.00 -16.57 2.05
CA ILE A 623 30.29 -16.08 1.55
C ILE A 623 31.38 -16.30 2.59
N TRP A 624 31.12 -15.96 3.85
CA TRP A 624 32.08 -16.17 4.93
C TRP A 624 32.47 -17.65 5.08
N TYR A 625 31.49 -18.57 5.14
CA TYR A 625 31.77 -20.01 5.19
C TYR A 625 32.61 -20.48 4.00
N ARG A 626 32.31 -20.02 2.79
CA ARG A 626 33.08 -20.36 1.59
C ARG A 626 34.53 -19.88 1.69
N LEU A 627 34.76 -18.64 2.14
CA LEU A 627 36.10 -18.06 2.31
C LEU A 627 36.93 -18.78 3.39
N ASN A 628 36.28 -19.43 4.35
CA ASN A 628 36.90 -20.22 5.40
C ASN A 628 36.99 -21.73 5.06
N GLY A 629 36.70 -22.13 3.82
CA GLY A 629 36.78 -23.52 3.38
C GLY A 629 35.61 -24.43 3.82
N MET A 630 34.58 -23.88 4.45
CA MET A 630 33.41 -24.60 4.95
C MET A 630 32.34 -24.77 3.86
N GLN A 631 32.70 -25.46 2.77
CA GLN A 631 31.90 -25.50 1.54
C GLN A 631 30.49 -26.07 1.72
N GLU A 632 30.32 -27.12 2.54
CA GLU A 632 29.00 -27.72 2.78
C GLU A 632 28.02 -26.74 3.43
N LYS A 633 28.49 -25.99 4.44
CA LYS A 633 27.68 -24.96 5.11
C LYS A 633 27.34 -23.80 4.18
N ALA A 634 28.30 -23.36 3.38
CA ALA A 634 28.09 -22.32 2.38
C ALA A 634 27.03 -22.76 1.34
N ASN A 635 27.19 -23.96 0.80
CA ASN A 635 26.28 -24.51 -0.21
C ASN A 635 24.87 -24.70 0.34
N ALA A 636 24.70 -25.12 1.60
CA ALA A 636 23.38 -25.23 2.23
C ALA A 636 22.65 -23.87 2.28
N LEU A 637 23.37 -22.80 2.65
CA LEU A 637 22.80 -21.45 2.68
C LEU A 637 22.46 -20.96 1.27
N PHE A 638 23.34 -21.12 0.29
CA PHE A 638 23.05 -20.71 -1.09
C PHE A 638 21.90 -21.50 -1.71
N LYS A 639 21.86 -22.82 -1.49
CA LYS A 639 20.79 -23.70 -1.97
C LYS A 639 19.41 -23.25 -1.47
N SER A 640 19.30 -22.86 -0.19
CA SER A 640 18.05 -22.33 0.38
C SER A 640 17.53 -21.06 -0.32
N GLN A 641 18.40 -20.32 -1.01
CA GLN A 641 18.04 -19.11 -1.76
C GLN A 641 17.74 -19.40 -3.22
N VAL A 642 18.40 -20.39 -3.82
CA VAL A 642 18.22 -20.76 -5.23
C VAL A 642 16.91 -21.52 -5.46
N ILE A 643 16.50 -22.41 -4.55
CA ILE A 643 15.30 -23.25 -4.71
C ILE A 643 14.03 -22.43 -5.01
N PRO A 644 13.65 -21.43 -4.20
CA PRO A 644 12.40 -20.70 -4.44
C PRO A 644 12.43 -19.92 -5.76
N ILE A 645 13.60 -19.47 -6.21
CA ILE A 645 13.76 -18.75 -7.48
C ILE A 645 13.55 -19.70 -8.66
N ILE A 646 14.07 -20.94 -8.58
CA ILE A 646 13.85 -21.95 -9.62
C ILE A 646 12.38 -22.36 -9.70
N GLU A 647 11.73 -22.60 -8.57
CA GLU A 647 10.30 -22.93 -8.50
C GLU A 647 9.44 -21.84 -9.14
N GLU A 648 9.79 -20.58 -8.89
CA GLU A 648 9.12 -19.42 -9.47
C GLU A 648 9.30 -19.35 -11.00
N ILE A 649 10.50 -19.62 -11.52
CA ILE A 649 10.73 -19.72 -12.98
C ILE A 649 9.81 -20.78 -13.59
N PHE A 650 9.67 -21.95 -12.94
CA PHE A 650 8.81 -23.02 -13.43
C PHE A 650 7.32 -22.68 -13.34
N TYR A 651 6.87 -22.09 -12.23
CA TYR A 651 5.48 -21.66 -12.04
C TYR A 651 5.03 -20.72 -13.16
N TYR A 652 5.85 -19.73 -13.51
CA TYR A 652 5.52 -18.78 -14.58
C TYR A 652 5.60 -19.39 -15.97
N SER A 653 6.46 -20.38 -16.18
CA SER A 653 6.65 -21.01 -17.48
C SER A 653 5.57 -22.04 -17.84
N TYR A 654 4.87 -22.62 -16.84
CA TYR A 654 3.86 -23.68 -17.04
C TYR A 654 2.40 -23.23 -16.82
N GLY A 655 2.14 -21.91 -16.75
CA GLY A 655 0.77 -21.38 -16.83
C GLY A 655 0.10 -21.08 -15.48
N GLY A 656 0.72 -20.24 -14.65
CA GLY A 656 0.05 -19.58 -13.52
C GLY A 656 -1.12 -18.69 -13.96
N SER A 657 -2.31 -19.29 -14.09
CA SER A 657 -3.60 -18.68 -14.47
C SER A 657 -3.64 -17.94 -15.80
N ALA A 658 -4.47 -18.43 -16.72
CA ALA A 658 -4.74 -17.85 -18.04
C ALA A 658 -5.42 -16.45 -18.04
N ILE A 659 -5.43 -15.73 -16.91
CA ILE A 659 -6.20 -14.48 -16.72
C ILE A 659 -5.35 -13.20 -16.88
N ARG A 660 -4.02 -13.27 -17.09
CA ARG A 660 -3.19 -12.06 -17.24
C ARG A 660 -2.15 -12.10 -18.37
N MET A 661 -2.48 -12.69 -19.52
CA MET A 661 -1.60 -12.62 -20.72
C MET A 661 -1.66 -11.27 -21.45
N SER A 662 -1.23 -10.17 -20.81
CA SER A 662 -0.85 -8.95 -21.53
C SER A 662 0.66 -8.97 -21.81
N TYR A 663 1.15 -8.40 -22.90
CA TYR A 663 2.58 -8.38 -23.28
C TYR A 663 3.54 -7.76 -22.21
N HIS A 664 3.03 -7.30 -21.06
CA HIS A 664 3.77 -6.62 -19.99
C HIS A 664 4.30 -7.54 -18.86
N TRP A 665 3.90 -8.81 -18.73
CA TRP A 665 4.31 -9.64 -17.58
C TRP A 665 5.65 -10.37 -17.77
N GLU A 666 5.99 -10.83 -18.99
CA GLU A 666 7.25 -11.56 -19.25
C GLU A 666 8.49 -10.72 -18.90
N TYR A 667 8.49 -9.43 -19.23
CA TYR A 667 9.56 -8.48 -18.89
C TYR A 667 9.73 -8.28 -17.38
N ASN A 668 8.62 -8.29 -16.62
CA ASN A 668 8.65 -8.13 -15.17
C ASN A 668 9.25 -9.35 -14.47
N THR A 669 8.89 -10.54 -14.93
CA THR A 669 9.38 -11.81 -14.39
C THR A 669 10.89 -11.97 -14.62
N ILE A 670 11.39 -11.66 -15.83
CA ILE A 670 12.83 -11.76 -16.14
C ILE A 670 13.67 -10.82 -15.26
N SER A 671 13.27 -9.56 -15.13
CA SER A 671 13.97 -8.61 -14.23
C SER A 671 13.91 -9.07 -12.77
N PHE A 672 12.76 -9.57 -12.33
CA PHE A 672 12.56 -10.02 -10.96
C PHE A 672 13.46 -11.20 -10.62
N ILE A 673 13.47 -12.24 -11.47
CA ILE A 673 14.38 -13.39 -11.37
C ILE A 673 15.83 -12.90 -11.38
N GLN A 674 16.17 -12.00 -12.29
CA GLN A 674 17.53 -11.51 -12.44
C GLN A 674 18.01 -10.78 -11.20
N ARG A 675 17.23 -9.86 -10.60
CA ARG A 675 17.60 -9.17 -9.34
C ARG A 675 17.88 -10.12 -8.17
N ARG A 676 17.30 -11.32 -8.17
CA ARG A 676 17.43 -12.31 -7.08
C ARG A 676 18.49 -13.37 -7.34
N LEU A 677 18.63 -13.82 -8.58
CA LEU A 677 19.47 -14.95 -8.93
C LEU A 677 20.95 -14.54 -9.12
N HIS A 678 21.22 -13.42 -9.80
CA HIS A 678 22.61 -13.00 -10.04
C HIS A 678 23.43 -12.76 -8.76
N PRO A 679 22.89 -12.13 -7.68
CA PRO A 679 23.62 -11.93 -6.43
C PRO A 679 24.00 -13.26 -5.78
N VAL A 680 23.06 -14.22 -5.80
CA VAL A 680 23.27 -15.55 -5.21
C VAL A 680 24.33 -16.34 -5.98
N LEU A 681 24.29 -16.28 -7.31
CA LEU A 681 25.29 -16.93 -8.16
C LEU A 681 26.69 -16.33 -7.99
N ILE A 682 26.81 -15.00 -7.87
CA ILE A 682 28.09 -14.33 -7.55
C ILE A 682 28.60 -14.77 -6.16
N ALA A 683 27.71 -14.78 -5.16
CA ALA A 683 28.03 -15.20 -3.79
C ALA A 683 28.47 -16.66 -3.72
N ALA A 684 27.87 -17.54 -4.52
CA ALA A 684 28.26 -18.94 -4.67
C ALA A 684 29.56 -19.12 -5.48
N GLY A 685 29.93 -18.15 -6.30
CA GLY A 685 31.09 -18.22 -7.19
C GLY A 685 30.78 -18.86 -8.55
N ASN A 686 29.49 -19.00 -8.87
CA ASN A 686 29.02 -19.45 -10.17
C ASN A 686 28.92 -18.26 -11.15
N TYR A 687 30.06 -17.72 -11.52
CA TYR A 687 30.17 -16.49 -12.31
C TYR A 687 29.62 -16.64 -13.73
N GLU A 688 29.75 -17.82 -14.34
CA GLU A 688 29.24 -18.12 -15.69
C GLU A 688 27.71 -17.99 -15.73
N SER A 689 27.01 -18.67 -14.81
CA SER A 689 25.56 -18.54 -14.70
C SER A 689 25.13 -17.13 -14.28
N ALA A 690 25.95 -16.41 -13.50
CA ALA A 690 25.66 -15.02 -13.14
C ALA A 690 25.72 -14.09 -14.38
N LEU A 691 26.71 -14.26 -15.27
CA LEU A 691 26.79 -13.53 -16.54
C LEU A 691 25.58 -13.82 -17.42
N ALA A 692 25.20 -15.10 -17.56
CA ALA A 692 24.06 -15.52 -18.36
C ALA A 692 22.77 -14.79 -17.94
N VAL A 693 22.52 -14.73 -16.63
CA VAL A 693 21.36 -14.04 -16.05
C VAL A 693 21.43 -12.52 -16.27
N LEU A 694 22.61 -11.91 -16.14
CA LEU A 694 22.79 -10.46 -16.34
C LEU A 694 22.58 -10.03 -17.80
N PHE A 695 22.91 -10.88 -18.77
CA PHE A 695 22.73 -10.56 -20.19
C PHE A 695 21.27 -10.60 -20.66
N ALA A 696 20.36 -11.21 -19.89
CA ALA A 696 18.94 -11.33 -20.21
C ALA A 696 18.13 -10.02 -20.15
N ILE A 697 18.66 -8.96 -19.52
CA ILE A 697 17.90 -7.76 -19.09
C ILE A 697 17.65 -6.75 -20.21
N TYR A 698 18.56 -6.70 -21.19
CA TYR A 698 18.66 -5.60 -22.15
C TYR A 698 18.31 -6.05 -23.57
N ASN A 699 17.15 -6.68 -23.71
CA ASN A 699 16.51 -6.81 -25.01
C ASN A 699 15.89 -5.45 -25.37
N ASP A 700 16.65 -4.63 -26.08
CA ASP A 700 16.10 -3.48 -26.80
C ASP A 700 15.02 -4.00 -27.77
N SER A 701 13.89 -3.30 -27.79
CA SER A 701 12.94 -3.42 -28.91
C SER A 701 13.71 -3.15 -30.21
N PRO A 702 13.62 -4.00 -31.24
CA PRO A 702 14.29 -3.79 -32.52
C PRO A 702 13.89 -2.50 -33.26
N SER A 703 12.85 -1.79 -32.81
CA SER A 703 12.20 -0.73 -33.59
C SER A 703 12.68 0.70 -33.34
N GLY A 704 13.46 1.00 -32.29
CA GLY A 704 13.91 2.39 -32.04
C GLY A 704 12.79 3.42 -31.81
N GLU A 705 11.52 3.02 -31.82
CA GLU A 705 10.38 3.86 -31.47
C GLU A 705 10.13 3.75 -29.96
N LEU A 706 10.46 4.83 -29.25
CA LEU A 706 9.93 5.08 -27.92
C LEU A 706 8.40 5.19 -28.02
N VAL A 707 7.69 4.12 -27.65
CA VAL A 707 6.28 4.25 -27.30
C VAL A 707 6.22 5.04 -25.99
N VAL A 708 5.91 6.32 -26.12
CA VAL A 708 5.61 7.24 -25.03
C VAL A 708 4.31 6.75 -24.38
N GLY A 709 4.43 6.04 -23.25
CA GLY A 709 3.28 5.48 -22.54
C GLY A 709 3.69 4.48 -21.44
N ASP A 710 4.22 5.03 -20.35
CA ASP A 710 4.26 4.56 -18.95
C ASP A 710 4.25 3.05 -18.56
N PHE A 711 5.31 2.63 -17.86
CA PHE A 711 5.37 2.54 -16.38
C PHE A 711 6.61 1.77 -15.86
N LEU A 712 7.40 1.16 -16.74
CA LEU A 712 8.60 0.39 -16.36
C LEU A 712 9.82 0.81 -17.19
N ARG A 713 10.20 2.09 -17.10
CA ARG A 713 11.55 2.50 -17.50
C ARG A 713 12.53 1.79 -16.57
N PHE A 714 13.13 0.68 -17.04
CA PHE A 714 14.26 0.07 -16.37
C PHE A 714 15.40 1.07 -16.36
N ASN A 715 15.51 1.82 -15.26
CA ASN A 715 16.66 2.70 -15.06
C ASN A 715 17.90 1.80 -14.92
N PRO A 716 18.90 1.90 -15.82
CA PRO A 716 20.18 1.22 -15.67
C PRO A 716 20.70 1.37 -14.23
N PRO A 717 21.29 0.33 -13.61
CA PRO A 717 21.96 0.50 -12.33
C PRO A 717 23.00 1.61 -12.45
N LYS A 718 23.05 2.50 -11.47
CA LYS A 718 24.08 3.54 -11.43
C LYS A 718 25.34 2.99 -10.79
N CYS A 719 26.49 3.50 -11.22
CA CYS A 719 27.76 3.25 -10.56
C CYS A 719 27.66 3.56 -9.07
N GLY A 720 28.10 2.64 -8.21
CA GLY A 720 28.14 2.83 -6.76
C GLY A 720 29.11 3.93 -6.34
N GLY A 721 30.02 4.38 -7.22
CA GLY A 721 30.97 5.44 -6.94
C GLY A 721 30.42 6.85 -7.15
N ILE A 722 31.33 7.82 -7.12
CA ILE A 722 31.02 9.26 -7.14
C ILE A 722 30.64 9.83 -8.52
N CYS A 723 30.70 9.00 -9.57
CA CYS A 723 30.43 9.43 -10.94
C CYS A 723 28.95 9.39 -11.32
N ASP A 724 28.12 8.63 -10.60
CA ASP A 724 26.68 8.47 -10.87
C ASP A 724 26.35 7.99 -12.31
N LYS A 725 27.34 7.47 -13.03
CA LYS A 725 27.20 6.99 -14.41
C LYS A 725 26.20 5.84 -14.44
N SER A 726 25.18 5.94 -15.29
CA SER A 726 24.31 4.83 -15.65
C SER A 726 25.13 3.71 -16.28
N LEU A 727 25.03 2.51 -15.72
CA LEU A 727 25.72 1.32 -16.20
C LEU A 727 24.71 0.48 -16.99
N ASN A 728 25.06 0.10 -18.20
CA ASN A 728 24.32 -0.86 -19.02
C ASN A 728 24.73 -2.32 -18.72
N TRP A 729 25.30 -2.56 -17.53
CA TRP A 729 25.98 -3.79 -17.10
C TRP A 729 27.22 -4.20 -17.93
N ASP A 730 27.36 -3.74 -19.16
CA ASP A 730 28.53 -3.98 -19.99
C ASP A 730 29.77 -3.25 -19.42
N SER A 731 30.91 -3.95 -19.40
CA SER A 731 32.21 -3.38 -18.95
C SER A 731 32.21 -2.78 -17.54
N CYS A 732 31.45 -3.36 -16.62
CA CYS A 732 31.43 -2.92 -15.22
C CYS A 732 31.96 -4.00 -14.27
N TYR A 733 32.14 -3.63 -13.00
CA TYR A 733 32.76 -4.48 -12.00
C TYR A 733 31.87 -4.59 -10.77
N SER A 734 31.37 -5.79 -10.48
CA SER A 734 30.63 -6.06 -9.25
C SER A 734 31.56 -6.60 -8.17
N CYS A 735 31.39 -6.12 -6.95
CA CYS A 735 32.14 -6.65 -5.82
C CYS A 735 31.63 -8.06 -5.49
N LYS A 736 32.54 -9.01 -5.30
CA LYS A 736 32.19 -10.40 -4.95
C LYS A 736 31.67 -10.55 -3.53
N TYR A 737 31.88 -9.55 -2.68
CA TYR A 737 31.58 -9.59 -1.24
C TYR A 737 30.48 -8.59 -0.87
N SER A 738 30.51 -7.40 -1.47
CA SER A 738 29.45 -6.40 -1.39
C SER A 738 28.52 -6.59 -2.59
N ILE A 739 27.69 -7.63 -2.52
CA ILE A 739 26.95 -8.28 -3.63
C ILE A 739 26.04 -7.30 -4.43
N ILE A 740 25.75 -6.12 -3.87
CA ILE A 740 24.86 -5.10 -4.45
C ILE A 740 25.65 -3.92 -5.07
N LEU A 741 26.97 -3.90 -4.92
CA LEU A 741 27.82 -2.79 -5.38
C LEU A 741 28.49 -3.12 -6.72
N THR A 742 28.18 -2.28 -7.71
CA THR A 742 28.77 -2.32 -9.06
C THR A 742 29.41 -0.98 -9.38
N PHE A 743 30.64 -1.00 -9.88
CA PHE A 743 31.39 0.20 -10.26
C PHE A 743 31.72 0.21 -11.75
N CYS A 744 31.78 1.41 -12.33
CA CYS A 744 32.50 1.62 -13.59
C CYS A 744 34.02 1.41 -13.39
N ALA A 745 34.75 1.27 -14.50
CA ALA A 745 36.19 1.12 -14.48
C ALA A 745 36.90 2.21 -13.66
N ASP A 746 36.52 3.48 -13.85
CA ASP A 746 37.17 4.62 -13.20
C ASP A 746 36.97 4.64 -11.68
N CYS A 747 35.73 4.46 -11.22
CA CYS A 747 35.46 4.44 -9.78
C CYS A 747 36.05 3.21 -9.10
N ARG A 748 36.11 2.06 -9.78
CA ARG A 748 36.84 0.90 -9.27
C ARG A 748 38.34 1.19 -9.16
N PHE A 749 38.91 1.86 -10.16
CA PHE A 749 40.32 2.25 -10.13
C PHE A 749 40.61 3.20 -8.96
N LEU A 750 39.77 4.21 -8.74
CA LEU A 750 39.88 5.09 -7.58
C LEU A 750 39.81 4.32 -6.26
N LEU A 751 38.85 3.38 -6.15
CA LEU A 751 38.70 2.53 -4.97
C LEU A 751 39.94 1.68 -4.71
N LYS A 752 40.45 0.97 -5.73
CA LYS A 752 41.63 0.10 -5.62
C LYS A 752 42.89 0.86 -5.20
N ASN A 753 42.99 2.14 -5.54
CA ASN A 753 44.10 3.00 -5.16
C ASN A 753 43.88 3.75 -3.84
N GLY A 754 42.79 3.47 -3.10
CA GLY A 754 42.47 4.19 -1.85
C GLY A 754 42.14 5.66 -2.04
N LYS A 755 41.80 6.08 -3.27
CA LYS A 755 41.50 7.47 -3.63
C LYS A 755 39.99 7.74 -3.73
N LEU A 756 39.15 6.72 -3.54
CA LEU A 756 37.70 6.92 -3.50
C LEU A 756 37.34 7.59 -2.16
N PRO A 757 36.72 8.78 -2.15
CA PRO A 757 36.51 9.57 -0.94
C PRO A 757 35.27 9.16 -0.13
N ILE A 758 34.68 8.00 -0.44
CA ILE A 758 33.49 7.46 0.21
C ILE A 758 33.75 6.01 0.63
N ASN A 759 33.23 5.61 1.78
CA ASN A 759 33.40 4.27 2.30
C ASN A 759 32.24 3.35 1.90
N LEU A 760 32.42 2.62 0.80
CA LEU A 760 31.43 1.66 0.31
C LEU A 760 31.95 0.23 0.21
N CYS A 761 33.27 0.06 0.01
CA CYS A 761 33.90 -1.23 -0.26
C CYS A 761 35.41 -1.12 0.08
N SER A 762 36.12 -2.25 0.18
CA SER A 762 37.57 -2.22 0.43
C SER A 762 38.40 -2.32 -0.87
N PRO A 763 39.55 -1.63 -0.94
CA PRO A 763 40.57 -1.86 -1.97
C PRO A 763 41.04 -3.32 -2.03
N SER A 764 40.99 -4.08 -0.93
CA SER A 764 41.39 -5.49 -0.87
C SER A 764 40.35 -6.47 -1.45
N HIS A 765 39.11 -6.03 -1.69
CA HIS A 765 38.06 -6.92 -2.19
C HIS A 765 38.33 -7.41 -3.61
N ASP A 766 37.81 -8.59 -3.92
CA ASP A 766 37.84 -9.17 -5.26
C ASP A 766 36.64 -8.74 -6.09
N TRP A 767 36.85 -8.72 -7.41
CA TRP A 767 35.92 -8.14 -8.36
C TRP A 767 35.55 -9.15 -9.43
N PHE A 768 34.27 -9.18 -9.75
CA PHE A 768 33.73 -9.89 -10.90
C PHE A 768 33.56 -8.88 -12.03
N TYR A 769 34.31 -9.08 -13.11
CA TYR A 769 34.21 -8.25 -14.32
C TYR A 769 33.05 -8.76 -15.17
N ILE A 770 32.14 -7.86 -15.50
CA ILE A 770 31.02 -8.13 -16.40
C ILE A 770 31.47 -7.66 -17.78
N SER A 771 31.80 -8.63 -18.63
CA SER A 771 32.24 -8.37 -19.99
C SER A 771 31.11 -7.75 -20.83
N PRO A 772 31.44 -7.04 -21.92
CA PRO A 772 30.43 -6.65 -22.90
C PRO A 772 29.65 -7.87 -23.39
N ARG A 773 28.35 -7.67 -23.64
CA ARG A 773 27.53 -8.65 -24.34
C ARG A 773 28.09 -8.93 -25.74
N PRO A 774 28.22 -10.21 -26.13
CA PRO A 774 28.74 -10.56 -27.44
C PRO A 774 27.71 -10.37 -28.58
N GLN A 775 26.41 -10.52 -28.31
CA GLN A 775 25.32 -10.30 -29.29
C GLN A 775 23.97 -9.97 -28.63
N PRO A 776 22.97 -9.43 -29.37
CA PRO A 776 21.58 -9.30 -28.91
C PRO A 776 20.92 -10.68 -28.87
N LEU A 777 20.30 -11.07 -27.75
CA LEU A 777 19.91 -12.47 -27.51
C LEU A 777 18.41 -12.78 -27.57
N GLY A 778 17.54 -11.78 -27.77
CA GLY A 778 16.09 -12.00 -27.72
C GLY A 778 15.70 -12.78 -26.45
N HIS A 779 14.82 -13.79 -26.56
CA HIS A 779 14.36 -14.56 -25.40
C HIS A 779 15.34 -15.65 -24.90
N HIS A 780 16.60 -15.66 -25.34
CA HIS A 780 17.60 -16.67 -24.97
C HIS A 780 18.66 -16.11 -24.00
N LEU A 781 19.30 -17.02 -23.25
CA LEU A 781 20.42 -16.74 -22.36
C LEU A 781 21.71 -17.25 -23.00
N LEU A 782 22.83 -16.55 -22.83
CA LEU A 782 24.15 -17.11 -23.18
C LEU A 782 24.75 -17.81 -21.99
N VAL A 783 24.90 -19.14 -22.08
CA VAL A 783 25.57 -19.95 -21.08
C VAL A 783 26.78 -20.58 -21.76
N ASN A 784 27.99 -20.19 -21.35
CA ASN A 784 29.26 -20.68 -21.92
C ASN A 784 29.41 -20.49 -23.43
N GLY A 785 28.77 -19.46 -23.98
CA GLY A 785 28.81 -19.12 -25.41
C GLY A 785 27.67 -19.73 -26.22
N ASP A 786 26.88 -20.64 -25.64
CA ASP A 786 25.73 -21.26 -26.28
C ASP A 786 24.42 -20.57 -25.89
N GLU A 787 23.52 -20.41 -26.87
CA GLU A 787 22.17 -19.91 -26.61
C GLU A 787 21.31 -20.98 -25.92
N MET A 788 20.71 -20.61 -24.80
CA MET A 788 19.92 -21.50 -23.96
C MET A 788 18.60 -20.83 -23.57
N HIS A 789 17.49 -21.55 -23.75
CA HIS A 789 16.17 -21.08 -23.30
C HIS A 789 16.10 -21.04 -21.76
N MET A 790 15.42 -20.05 -21.18
CA MET A 790 15.37 -19.82 -19.72
C MET A 790 14.91 -21.05 -18.91
N LEU A 791 13.94 -21.81 -19.43
CA LEU A 791 13.52 -23.07 -18.82
C LEU A 791 14.63 -24.13 -18.76
N VAL A 792 15.39 -24.26 -19.84
CA VAL A 792 16.52 -25.21 -19.91
C VAL A 792 17.60 -24.79 -18.92
N PHE A 793 17.85 -23.48 -18.81
CA PHE A 793 18.75 -22.93 -17.80
C PHE A 793 18.28 -23.18 -16.36
N ALA A 794 16.98 -23.08 -16.08
CA ALA A 794 16.44 -23.43 -14.77
C ALA A 794 16.60 -24.92 -14.45
N ILE A 795 16.43 -25.81 -15.44
CA ILE A 795 16.67 -27.25 -15.29
C ILE A 795 18.15 -27.54 -15.00
N THR A 796 19.09 -26.89 -15.71
CA THR A 796 20.52 -27.09 -15.47
C THR A 796 20.94 -26.56 -14.11
N LEU A 797 20.38 -25.43 -13.66
CA LEU A 797 20.56 -24.95 -12.29
C LEU A 797 20.00 -25.94 -11.27
N LYS A 798 18.80 -26.48 -11.49
CA LYS A 798 18.19 -27.47 -10.60
C LYS A 798 19.08 -28.70 -10.42
N GLN A 799 19.62 -29.24 -11.51
CA GLN A 799 20.58 -30.34 -11.49
C GLN A 799 21.88 -29.98 -10.75
N ARG A 800 22.44 -28.80 -11.02
CA ARG A 800 23.69 -28.33 -10.40
C ARG A 800 23.58 -28.15 -8.88
N TRP A 801 22.41 -27.72 -8.41
CA TRP A 801 22.15 -27.50 -6.99
C TRP A 801 21.53 -28.72 -6.28
N ASP A 802 21.35 -29.83 -7.00
CA ASP A 802 20.75 -31.08 -6.52
C ASP A 802 19.36 -30.86 -5.88
N VAL A 803 18.51 -30.10 -6.60
CA VAL A 803 17.16 -29.67 -6.17
C VAL A 803 16.10 -30.45 -6.93
#